data_AF-A0A812M3Y7-F1
#
_entry.id   AF-A0A812M3Y7-F1
#
_cell.length_a   1.000
_cell.length_b   1.000
_cell.length_c   1.000
_cell.angle_alpha   90.00
_cell.angle_beta   90.00
_cell.angle_gamma   90.00
#
_symmetry.space_group_name_H-M   'P 1'
#
loop_
_entity.id
_entity.type
_entity.pdbx_description
1 polymer ?
#
loop_
_entity_poly.entity_id
_entity_poly.type
_entity_poly.pdbx_seq_one_letter_code
_entity_poly.pdbx_strand_id
1 'polypeptide(L)'
;MASDTEGESSEEDVRDLGSYSCEDLWRDLPEVLRASVSPNAQLPGPDVLGNFFEDLCDVDSFIEATCTGVEPASKVHLRRVLWTLQLRAADQLQRIQKRRALIPAATKFLLSRAATKRQKLQLAGVPPKPTSFTTAWLRSKSGAIKRGRVRRTRRAKLLAKAESELSRVEIERQELERWRQELASLVSEAKLPVVGHSSSARDPELALSLGLGSARASTIRKRVREWKKFRSFCLATTDEVWPRDKYADVPWPDLICCSQILDYLHERRLEPCGHSVPNAILGCFAFMEKAGGVAPADKLSELAILRNTVNVITTELQAHAPPTRKAPMMPVSIIGATELAIADASLPLYMRAFAFYKLLRLWSASRASDLEGLDPSSLKMSTHGLSGVLDRTKTSGPGKRIRFLPIFVSCKVFFMNPDWLQQGWSIWCSTEFQFERDYFLPLPNTDGSAAIHSMATYARTLALSKQFLKLLRKPAWGGHTWQLSASPLIEAEAALCFWTEHTERNWLVSVLASLGVPRDKRDYVGRWHIVTASDEYVRTARHVVLSLQEEALRGVCLDERWDLLNGGLEDLPSFLQERGCGERLVQIQSQALQLRSCLRVCLGPQHVRPNSASAAEAPEMVAVDARAPMPAVLQARAEELPPFYIAIVGKGRLRRLHRKGGCGTATRDLREMLPVFELQDAVYDSACKHCWRNGENPGEDAGDGAASSDSHGSDSSSCGSSSSEA
;
A
#
# COMPACT_ATOMS: atom_id res chain seq x y z
N MET A 1 -69.44 47.36 -11.29
CA MET A 1 -69.78 46.61 -12.51
C MET A 1 -68.58 45.77 -12.90
N ALA A 2 -68.77 44.66 -13.61
CA ALA A 2 -67.68 43.92 -14.27
C ALA A 2 -67.04 44.81 -15.38
N SER A 3 -65.90 44.47 -16.00
CA SER A 3 -65.12 43.23 -16.03
C SER A 3 -63.60 43.56 -16.03
N ASP A 4 -62.61 42.69 -16.30
CA ASP A 4 -62.60 41.31 -16.82
C ASP A 4 -61.37 40.50 -16.31
N THR A 5 -61.18 39.27 -16.81
CA THR A 5 -60.05 38.36 -16.50
C THR A 5 -59.22 37.98 -17.72
N GLU A 6 -57.89 37.94 -17.59
CA GLU A 6 -56.92 37.04 -18.26
C GLU A 6 -55.52 37.31 -17.63
N GLY A 7 -54.61 36.35 -17.43
CA GLY A 7 -54.69 34.92 -17.74
C GLY A 7 -53.32 34.28 -18.03
N GLU A 8 -52.27 34.54 -17.23
CA GLU A 8 -50.95 33.90 -17.44
C GLU A 8 -50.43 33.14 -16.21
N SER A 9 -49.82 31.98 -16.51
CA SER A 9 -49.50 30.88 -15.60
C SER A 9 -48.02 30.81 -15.23
N SER A 10 -47.75 30.68 -13.92
CA SER A 10 -46.60 29.96 -13.34
C SER A 10 -45.31 29.83 -14.19
N GLU A 11 -44.39 30.78 -14.05
CA GLU A 11 -42.96 30.48 -14.23
C GLU A 11 -42.47 29.69 -13.00
N GLU A 12 -42.23 28.39 -13.17
CA GLU A 12 -41.68 27.53 -12.12
C GLU A 12 -40.18 27.76 -11.88
N ASP A 13 -39.75 27.64 -10.61
CA ASP A 13 -38.38 27.84 -10.14
C ASP A 13 -37.30 27.09 -10.95
N VAL A 14 -36.50 27.83 -11.73
CA VAL A 14 -35.28 27.29 -12.35
C VAL A 14 -34.16 27.21 -11.30
N ARG A 15 -34.12 26.09 -10.55
CA ARG A 15 -33.07 25.82 -9.55
C ARG A 15 -31.66 25.73 -10.19
N ASP A 16 -30.70 26.46 -9.64
CA ASP A 16 -29.29 26.35 -10.02
C ASP A 16 -28.64 25.07 -9.45
N LEU A 17 -28.45 24.08 -10.33
CA LEU A 17 -27.80 22.81 -10.01
C LEU A 17 -26.27 22.93 -9.77
N GLY A 18 -25.67 24.10 -10.01
CA GLY A 18 -24.24 24.36 -9.83
C GLY A 18 -23.76 24.16 -8.38
N SER A 19 -24.60 24.50 -7.40
CA SER A 19 -24.26 24.52 -5.97
C SER A 19 -24.36 23.16 -5.25
N TYR A 20 -25.12 22.20 -5.79
CA TYR A 20 -25.39 20.91 -5.15
C TYR A 20 -24.24 19.91 -5.30
N SER A 21 -24.03 19.02 -4.32
CA SER A 21 -23.05 17.92 -4.44
C SER A 21 -23.52 16.83 -5.42
N CYS A 22 -22.63 15.91 -5.81
CA CYS A 22 -23.05 14.79 -6.67
C CYS A 22 -23.95 13.82 -5.90
N GLU A 23 -23.75 13.69 -4.59
CA GLU A 23 -24.54 12.89 -3.68
C GLU A 23 -25.95 13.47 -3.48
N ASP A 24 -26.10 14.80 -3.45
CA ASP A 24 -27.40 15.46 -3.34
C ASP A 24 -28.17 15.40 -4.66
N LEU A 25 -27.51 15.71 -5.79
CA LEU A 25 -28.07 15.52 -7.13
C LEU A 25 -28.48 14.04 -7.37
N TRP A 26 -27.73 13.08 -6.84
CA TRP A 26 -28.11 11.67 -6.91
C TRP A 26 -29.37 11.37 -6.12
N ARG A 27 -29.49 11.88 -4.89
CA ARG A 27 -30.68 11.68 -4.03
C ARG A 27 -31.96 12.30 -4.61
N ASP A 28 -31.83 13.37 -5.38
CA ASP A 28 -32.93 14.04 -6.09
C ASP A 28 -33.53 13.17 -7.21
N LEU A 29 -32.85 12.10 -7.62
CA LEU A 29 -33.38 11.13 -8.58
C LEU A 29 -34.32 10.11 -7.92
N PRO A 30 -35.47 9.80 -8.56
CA PRO A 30 -36.36 8.71 -8.18
C PRO A 30 -35.62 7.40 -7.93
N GLU A 31 -36.07 6.64 -6.92
CA GLU A 31 -35.40 5.41 -6.52
C GLU A 31 -35.33 4.37 -7.66
N VAL A 32 -36.34 4.33 -8.53
CA VAL A 32 -36.37 3.46 -9.73
C VAL A 32 -35.22 3.80 -10.69
N LEU A 33 -34.93 5.10 -10.92
CA LEU A 33 -33.79 5.55 -11.73
C LEU A 33 -32.44 5.27 -11.04
N ARG A 34 -32.36 5.45 -9.72
CA ARG A 34 -31.14 5.09 -8.97
C ARG A 34 -30.86 3.58 -9.02
N ALA A 35 -31.91 2.76 -8.97
CA ALA A 35 -31.81 1.30 -9.01
C ALA A 35 -31.45 0.76 -10.42
N SER A 36 -31.96 1.38 -11.49
CA SER A 36 -31.62 0.98 -12.87
C SER A 36 -30.18 1.33 -13.25
N VAL A 37 -29.64 2.44 -12.75
CA VAL A 37 -28.24 2.84 -12.94
C VAL A 37 -27.28 2.08 -11.97
N SER A 38 -27.75 1.70 -10.78
CA SER A 38 -26.92 1.08 -9.73
C SER A 38 -27.69 0.01 -8.94
N PRO A 39 -27.24 -1.27 -8.91
CA PRO A 39 -27.96 -2.36 -8.24
C PRO A 39 -28.22 -2.19 -6.74
N ASN A 40 -27.49 -1.27 -6.08
CA ASN A 40 -27.66 -0.94 -4.66
C ASN A 40 -28.25 0.48 -4.44
N ALA A 41 -28.74 1.14 -5.50
CA ALA A 41 -29.18 2.55 -5.53
C ALA A 41 -28.15 3.59 -5.04
N GLN A 42 -26.87 3.19 -4.89
CA GLN A 42 -25.74 4.05 -4.50
C GLN A 42 -25.13 4.73 -5.74
N LEU A 43 -24.68 5.98 -5.59
CA LEU A 43 -24.02 6.75 -6.65
C LEU A 43 -22.83 5.95 -7.24
N PRO A 44 -22.84 5.61 -8.56
CA PRO A 44 -21.74 4.86 -9.16
C PRO A 44 -20.42 5.63 -9.18
N GLY A 45 -19.32 4.88 -9.30
CA GLY A 45 -18.00 5.48 -9.51
C GLY A 45 -17.90 6.25 -10.84
N PRO A 46 -16.95 7.21 -10.96
CA PRO A 46 -16.77 7.98 -12.19
C PRO A 46 -16.45 7.13 -13.43
N ASP A 47 -15.95 5.91 -13.26
CA ASP A 47 -15.71 4.94 -14.34
C ASP A 47 -16.96 4.22 -14.84
N VAL A 48 -18.10 4.39 -14.17
CA VAL A 48 -19.44 3.94 -14.61
C VAL A 48 -20.25 5.12 -15.13
N LEU A 49 -20.38 6.19 -14.34
CA LEU A 49 -21.28 7.30 -14.64
C LEU A 49 -20.72 8.29 -15.70
N GLY A 50 -19.40 8.33 -15.89
CA GLY A 50 -18.74 9.32 -16.75
C GLY A 50 -18.87 9.08 -18.26
N ASN A 51 -19.42 7.95 -18.70
CA ASN A 51 -19.79 7.66 -20.10
C ASN A 51 -21.07 6.79 -20.13
N PHE A 52 -22.03 7.04 -19.23
CA PHE A 52 -23.20 6.16 -19.08
C PHE A 52 -24.22 6.38 -20.20
N PHE A 53 -24.40 7.64 -20.61
CA PHE A 53 -25.21 8.09 -21.72
C PHE A 53 -24.33 8.59 -22.87
N GLU A 54 -24.73 8.37 -24.12
CA GLU A 54 -24.01 8.91 -25.29
C GLU A 54 -24.31 10.41 -25.50
N ASP A 55 -25.58 10.80 -25.40
CA ASP A 55 -26.05 12.19 -25.55
C ASP A 55 -27.31 12.47 -24.69
N LEU A 56 -27.96 13.62 -24.90
CA LEU A 56 -29.19 13.98 -24.18
C LEU A 56 -30.42 13.16 -24.62
N CYS A 57 -30.46 12.66 -25.86
CA CYS A 57 -31.55 11.83 -26.36
C CYS A 57 -31.49 10.41 -25.74
N ASP A 58 -30.29 9.92 -25.45
CA ASP A 58 -30.07 8.69 -24.68
C ASP A 58 -30.52 8.84 -23.21
N VAL A 59 -30.26 10.00 -22.58
CA VAL A 59 -30.82 10.33 -21.26
C VAL A 59 -32.36 10.35 -21.29
N ASP A 60 -32.95 11.00 -22.30
CA ASP A 60 -34.40 11.10 -22.44
C ASP A 60 -35.02 9.70 -22.66
N SER A 61 -34.44 8.88 -23.55
CA SER A 61 -34.85 7.48 -23.78
C SER A 61 -34.77 6.62 -22.52
N PHE A 62 -33.72 6.82 -21.70
CA PHE A 62 -33.55 6.09 -20.44
C PHE A 62 -34.57 6.50 -19.37
N ILE A 63 -34.92 7.78 -19.28
CA ILE A 63 -35.99 8.27 -18.40
C ILE A 63 -37.32 7.65 -18.82
N GLU A 64 -37.63 7.61 -20.12
CA GLU A 64 -38.89 7.05 -20.62
C GLU A 64 -38.99 5.53 -20.46
N ALA A 65 -37.88 4.80 -20.65
CA ALA A 65 -37.83 3.36 -20.42
C ALA A 65 -37.90 2.96 -18.93
N THR A 66 -37.44 3.85 -18.03
CA THR A 66 -37.38 3.56 -16.58
C THR A 66 -38.58 4.11 -15.80
N CYS A 67 -39.19 5.21 -16.25
CA CYS A 67 -40.25 5.91 -15.53
C CYS A 67 -41.44 6.23 -16.44
N THR A 68 -42.44 5.36 -16.41
CA THR A 68 -43.72 5.56 -17.10
C THR A 68 -44.60 6.59 -16.38
N GLY A 69 -45.22 7.51 -17.14
CA GLY A 69 -46.22 8.45 -16.59
C GLY A 69 -45.68 9.72 -15.92
N VAL A 70 -44.39 10.05 -16.09
CA VAL A 70 -43.79 11.28 -15.54
C VAL A 70 -44.16 12.50 -16.38
N GLU A 71 -44.57 13.59 -15.71
CA GLU A 71 -44.92 14.87 -16.35
C GLU A 71 -43.75 15.50 -17.13
N PRO A 72 -44.01 16.25 -18.21
CA PRO A 72 -42.97 16.85 -19.05
C PRO A 72 -41.97 17.73 -18.29
N ALA A 73 -42.44 18.56 -17.35
CA ALA A 73 -41.57 19.42 -16.53
C ALA A 73 -40.60 18.60 -15.67
N SER A 74 -41.09 17.53 -15.04
CA SER A 74 -40.28 16.59 -14.27
C SER A 74 -39.26 15.85 -15.13
N LYS A 75 -39.60 15.44 -16.36
CA LYS A 75 -38.62 14.84 -17.29
C LYS A 75 -37.44 15.78 -17.57
N VAL A 76 -37.72 17.06 -17.85
CA VAL A 76 -36.68 18.07 -18.12
C VAL A 76 -35.75 18.27 -16.92
N HIS A 77 -36.27 18.25 -15.70
CA HIS A 77 -35.45 18.31 -14.48
C HIS A 77 -34.56 17.08 -14.32
N LEU A 78 -35.14 15.87 -14.40
CA LEU A 78 -34.39 14.61 -14.29
C LEU A 78 -33.27 14.50 -15.33
N ARG A 79 -33.54 14.93 -16.57
CA ARG A 79 -32.53 15.01 -17.64
C ARG A 79 -31.35 15.91 -17.27
N ARG A 80 -31.63 17.11 -16.73
CA ARG A 80 -30.60 18.06 -16.27
C ARG A 80 -29.76 17.46 -15.14
N VAL A 81 -30.39 16.80 -14.17
CA VAL A 81 -29.70 16.16 -13.04
C VAL A 81 -28.78 15.02 -13.51
N LEU A 82 -29.29 14.08 -14.31
CA LEU A 82 -28.52 12.97 -14.88
C LEU A 82 -27.34 13.45 -15.73
N TRP A 83 -27.56 14.42 -16.62
CA TRP A 83 -26.49 14.95 -17.48
C TRP A 83 -25.43 15.72 -16.69
N THR A 84 -25.83 16.48 -15.66
CA THR A 84 -24.90 17.19 -14.77
C THR A 84 -24.02 16.22 -13.99
N LEU A 85 -24.61 15.13 -13.48
CA LEU A 85 -23.90 14.05 -12.81
C LEU A 85 -22.89 13.36 -13.75
N GLN A 86 -23.30 13.05 -14.98
CA GLN A 86 -22.42 12.47 -15.99
C GLN A 86 -21.25 13.41 -16.33
N LEU A 87 -21.48 14.69 -16.60
CA LEU A 87 -20.41 15.64 -16.93
C LEU A 87 -19.36 15.77 -15.81
N ARG A 88 -19.81 15.80 -14.55
CA ARG A 88 -18.93 15.82 -13.38
C ARG A 88 -18.15 14.51 -13.24
N ALA A 89 -18.79 13.37 -13.47
CA ALA A 89 -18.14 12.06 -13.50
C ALA A 89 -17.15 11.94 -14.67
N ALA A 90 -17.45 12.49 -15.83
CA ALA A 90 -16.61 12.48 -17.03
C ALA A 90 -15.30 13.28 -16.83
N ASP A 91 -15.37 14.47 -16.22
CA ASP A 91 -14.17 15.24 -15.86
C ASP A 91 -13.33 14.50 -14.79
N GLN A 92 -13.96 13.96 -13.74
CA GLN A 92 -13.24 13.12 -12.77
C GLN A 92 -12.58 11.91 -13.44
N LEU A 93 -13.27 11.23 -14.36
CA LEU A 93 -12.74 10.13 -15.14
C LEU A 93 -11.59 10.57 -16.04
N GLN A 94 -11.69 11.72 -16.71
CA GLN A 94 -10.63 12.27 -17.56
C GLN A 94 -9.39 12.61 -16.72
N ARG A 95 -9.54 13.17 -15.51
CA ARG A 95 -8.45 13.38 -14.54
C ARG A 95 -7.81 12.06 -14.10
N ILE A 96 -8.62 11.02 -13.85
CA ILE A 96 -8.15 9.66 -13.52
C ILE A 96 -7.40 9.03 -14.70
N GLN A 97 -7.89 9.20 -15.94
CA GLN A 97 -7.25 8.71 -17.16
C GLN A 97 -5.93 9.44 -17.43
N LYS A 98 -5.90 10.78 -17.33
CA LYS A 98 -4.66 11.59 -17.39
C LYS A 98 -3.62 11.09 -16.36
N ARG A 99 -4.02 10.84 -15.11
CA ARG A 99 -3.15 10.24 -14.08
C ARG A 99 -2.66 8.81 -14.42
N ARG A 100 -3.44 8.02 -15.16
CA ARG A 100 -3.05 6.67 -15.65
C ARG A 100 -2.17 6.72 -16.91
N ALA A 101 -2.28 7.77 -17.72
CA ALA A 101 -1.52 7.99 -18.95
C ALA A 101 -0.06 8.46 -18.70
N LEU A 102 0.28 8.87 -17.48
CA LEU A 102 1.64 9.23 -17.02
C LEU A 102 2.66 8.04 -16.98
N ILE A 103 2.43 6.99 -17.76
CA ILE A 103 3.49 6.12 -18.28
C ILE A 103 3.54 6.41 -19.79
N PRO A 104 4.43 7.29 -20.27
CA PRO A 104 4.38 7.78 -21.64
C PRO A 104 4.42 6.65 -22.66
N ALA A 105 3.53 6.72 -23.65
CA ALA A 105 3.55 5.81 -24.80
C ALA A 105 4.91 5.88 -25.53
N ALA A 106 5.53 7.06 -25.55
CA ALA A 106 6.90 7.27 -26.04
C ALA A 106 7.93 6.35 -25.36
N THR A 107 7.87 6.14 -24.04
CA THR A 107 8.81 5.24 -23.34
C THR A 107 8.64 3.78 -23.75
N LYS A 108 7.40 3.34 -24.04
CA LYS A 108 7.16 2.00 -24.61
C LYS A 108 7.63 1.92 -26.07
N PHE A 109 7.40 2.97 -26.86
CA PHE A 109 7.77 3.05 -28.27
C PHE A 109 9.30 3.01 -28.46
N LEU A 110 10.04 3.82 -27.71
CA LEU A 110 11.51 3.84 -27.69
C LEU A 110 12.09 2.48 -27.27
N LEU A 111 11.56 1.88 -26.20
CA LEU A 111 11.98 0.53 -25.78
C LEU A 111 11.63 -0.56 -26.81
N SER A 112 10.53 -0.40 -27.57
CA SER A 112 10.18 -1.36 -28.63
C SER A 112 11.13 -1.26 -29.83
N ARG A 113 11.57 -0.05 -30.24
CA ARG A 113 12.53 0.15 -31.35
C ARG A 113 13.86 -0.59 -31.15
N ALA A 114 14.33 -0.73 -29.91
CA ALA A 114 15.52 -1.52 -29.60
C ALA A 114 15.31 -3.04 -29.76
N ALA A 115 14.07 -3.53 -29.64
CA ALA A 115 13.74 -4.96 -29.73
C ALA A 115 13.36 -5.42 -31.15
N THR A 116 12.86 -4.54 -32.03
CA THR A 116 12.33 -4.93 -33.35
C THR A 116 13.38 -5.45 -34.35
N LYS A 117 14.68 -5.40 -34.03
CA LYS A 117 15.75 -5.86 -34.94
C LYS A 117 15.90 -7.39 -35.02
N ARG A 118 15.10 -8.18 -34.27
CA ARG A 118 15.36 -9.63 -34.07
C ARG A 118 14.22 -10.61 -34.35
N GLN A 119 13.04 -10.18 -34.82
CA GLN A 119 11.95 -11.12 -35.13
C GLN A 119 11.11 -10.68 -36.34
N LYS A 120 11.50 -11.18 -37.51
CA LYS A 120 10.65 -11.34 -38.69
C LYS A 120 10.89 -12.76 -39.21
N LEU A 121 9.95 -13.69 -38.99
CA LEU A 121 9.71 -14.83 -39.90
C LEU A 121 8.35 -15.49 -39.60
N GLN A 122 7.68 -15.88 -40.68
CA GLN A 122 6.63 -16.91 -40.82
C GLN A 122 5.24 -16.72 -40.17
N LEU A 123 4.25 -16.61 -41.07
CA LEU A 123 2.88 -17.13 -40.98
C LEU A 123 2.77 -18.32 -41.95
N ALA A 124 2.07 -19.41 -41.58
CA ALA A 124 1.40 -20.31 -42.52
C ALA A 124 0.49 -21.34 -41.80
N GLY A 125 -0.67 -21.66 -42.40
CA GLY A 125 -1.35 -22.96 -42.34
C GLY A 125 -2.06 -23.40 -41.04
N VAL A 126 -3.38 -23.65 -41.12
CA VAL A 126 -4.14 -24.40 -40.09
C VAL A 126 -5.11 -25.37 -40.80
N PRO A 127 -5.02 -26.70 -40.60
CA PRO A 127 -6.00 -27.70 -41.05
C PRO A 127 -7.21 -27.80 -40.08
N PRO A 128 -8.33 -28.47 -40.46
CA PRO A 128 -9.56 -28.48 -39.68
C PRO A 128 -9.44 -29.24 -38.35
N LYS A 129 -10.26 -28.85 -37.36
CA LYS A 129 -10.15 -29.27 -35.95
C LYS A 129 -11.35 -30.14 -35.51
N PRO A 130 -11.14 -31.12 -34.62
CA PRO A 130 -12.19 -32.03 -34.16
C PRO A 130 -13.12 -31.43 -33.09
N THR A 131 -14.19 -32.17 -32.79
CA THR A 131 -15.44 -31.71 -32.18
C THR A 131 -15.49 -31.86 -30.65
N SER A 132 -15.87 -30.76 -29.98
CA SER A 132 -16.14 -30.62 -28.53
C SER A 132 -14.95 -30.70 -27.54
N PHE A 133 -14.93 -29.80 -26.55
CA PHE A 133 -13.90 -29.72 -25.49
C PHE A 133 -14.53 -29.59 -24.10
N THR A 134 -14.10 -30.40 -23.13
CA THR A 134 -14.70 -30.42 -21.78
C THR A 134 -14.18 -29.31 -20.85
N THR A 135 -14.99 -28.93 -19.87
CA THR A 135 -14.66 -27.89 -18.86
C THR A 135 -13.45 -28.24 -17.98
N ALA A 136 -13.13 -29.53 -17.81
CA ALA A 136 -11.94 -29.98 -17.10
C ALA A 136 -10.65 -29.69 -17.90
N TRP A 137 -10.65 -30.01 -19.20
CA TRP A 137 -9.56 -29.68 -20.12
C TRP A 137 -9.31 -28.17 -20.19
N LEU A 138 -10.39 -27.37 -20.24
CA LEU A 138 -10.33 -25.90 -20.20
C LEU A 138 -9.78 -25.29 -18.89
N ARG A 139 -9.67 -26.07 -17.81
CA ARG A 139 -8.98 -25.65 -16.57
C ARG A 139 -7.50 -26.01 -16.61
N SER A 140 -7.14 -27.25 -16.99
CA SER A 140 -5.77 -27.75 -16.99
C SER A 140 -4.83 -26.96 -17.93
N LYS A 141 -5.30 -26.59 -19.12
CA LYS A 141 -4.52 -25.81 -20.12
C LYS A 141 -4.55 -24.28 -19.87
N SER A 142 -5.23 -23.78 -18.82
CA SER A 142 -5.42 -22.34 -18.62
C SER A 142 -4.18 -21.61 -18.03
N GLY A 143 -3.92 -20.39 -18.53
CA GLY A 143 -2.86 -19.49 -18.02
C GLY A 143 -3.36 -18.39 -17.08
N ALA A 144 -4.65 -18.40 -16.72
CA ALA A 144 -5.36 -17.25 -16.15
C ALA A 144 -5.10 -17.04 -14.64
N ILE A 145 -3.98 -16.41 -14.29
CA ILE A 145 -3.71 -15.98 -12.91
C ILE A 145 -4.39 -14.62 -12.65
N LYS A 146 -5.38 -14.60 -11.75
CA LYS A 146 -6.09 -13.40 -11.28
C LYS A 146 -5.12 -12.48 -10.51
N ARG A 147 -4.44 -11.57 -11.21
CA ARG A 147 -3.47 -10.62 -10.59
C ARG A 147 -4.20 -9.58 -9.76
N GLY A 148 -4.23 -9.78 -8.43
CA GLY A 148 -4.79 -8.82 -7.48
C GLY A 148 -4.22 -7.39 -7.65
N ARG A 149 -5.09 -6.37 -7.56
CA ARG A 149 -4.81 -4.96 -7.94
C ARG A 149 -3.74 -4.24 -7.12
N VAL A 150 -3.10 -4.87 -6.14
CA VAL A 150 -1.95 -4.31 -5.43
C VAL A 150 -0.66 -4.70 -6.15
N ARG A 151 0.00 -3.74 -6.83
CA ARG A 151 1.39 -3.89 -7.30
C ARG A 151 2.37 -3.91 -6.11
N ARG A 152 2.27 -4.92 -5.24
CA ARG A 152 3.24 -5.20 -4.18
C ARG A 152 4.63 -5.29 -4.80
N THR A 153 5.58 -4.60 -4.19
CA THR A 153 6.98 -4.64 -4.61
C THR A 153 7.57 -6.05 -4.44
N ARG A 154 8.63 -6.44 -5.17
CA ARG A 154 9.19 -7.81 -5.05
C ARG A 154 9.54 -8.15 -3.60
N ARG A 155 10.31 -7.31 -2.88
CA ARG A 155 10.48 -7.42 -1.42
C ARG A 155 9.17 -7.67 -0.66
N ALA A 156 8.13 -6.88 -0.90
CA ALA A 156 6.83 -7.01 -0.23
C ALA A 156 5.97 -8.21 -0.70
N LYS A 157 6.37 -8.90 -1.76
CA LYS A 157 5.82 -10.20 -2.16
C LYS A 157 6.59 -11.33 -1.50
N LEU A 158 7.92 -11.23 -1.45
CA LEU A 158 8.79 -12.21 -0.80
C LEU A 158 8.54 -12.25 0.72
N LEU A 159 8.53 -11.11 1.41
CA LEU A 159 8.21 -11.05 2.85
C LEU A 159 6.80 -11.58 3.18
N ALA A 160 5.86 -11.48 2.24
CA ALA A 160 4.49 -12.01 2.37
C ALA A 160 4.33 -13.43 1.78
N LYS A 161 5.43 -14.06 1.37
CA LYS A 161 5.58 -15.45 0.91
C LYS A 161 6.71 -16.16 1.67
N ALA A 162 7.23 -15.54 2.73
CA ALA A 162 8.14 -16.18 3.66
C ALA A 162 7.30 -17.16 4.48
N GLU A 163 7.10 -18.34 3.92
CA GLU A 163 6.57 -19.55 4.54
C GLU A 163 7.79 -20.47 4.67
N SER A 164 8.36 -20.57 5.87
CA SER A 164 9.52 -21.40 6.31
C SER A 164 10.85 -21.41 5.51
N GLU A 165 10.87 -21.18 4.20
CA GLU A 165 12.04 -21.44 3.33
C GLU A 165 13.11 -20.33 3.32
N LEU A 166 12.74 -19.06 3.58
CA LEU A 166 13.66 -17.91 3.50
C LEU A 166 13.40 -16.90 4.62
N SER A 167 14.44 -16.61 5.41
CA SER A 167 14.41 -15.57 6.45
C SER A 167 14.26 -14.16 5.87
N ARG A 168 13.78 -13.20 6.67
CA ARG A 168 13.72 -11.79 6.25
C ARG A 168 15.11 -11.26 5.90
N VAL A 169 16.14 -11.64 6.66
CA VAL A 169 17.54 -11.26 6.39
C VAL A 169 17.96 -11.70 4.98
N GLU A 170 17.64 -12.92 4.59
CA GLU A 170 17.97 -13.44 3.26
C GLU A 170 17.20 -12.71 2.15
N ILE A 171 15.91 -12.44 2.36
CA ILE A 171 15.10 -11.64 1.41
C ILE A 171 15.65 -10.20 1.27
N GLU A 172 16.15 -9.60 2.34
CA GLU A 172 16.79 -8.28 2.31
C GLU A 172 18.16 -8.32 1.60
N ARG A 173 18.95 -9.38 1.78
CA ARG A 173 20.21 -9.61 1.05
C ARG A 173 19.96 -9.75 -0.46
N GLN A 174 19.02 -10.60 -0.86
CA GLN A 174 18.67 -10.82 -2.27
C GLN A 174 18.12 -9.56 -2.95
N GLU A 175 17.30 -8.77 -2.27
CA GLU A 175 16.84 -7.48 -2.82
C GLU A 175 17.98 -6.46 -2.88
N LEU A 176 18.89 -6.41 -1.90
CA LEU A 176 20.07 -5.54 -1.98
C LEU A 176 20.93 -5.86 -3.20
N GLU A 177 21.26 -7.14 -3.39
CA GLU A 177 22.12 -7.57 -4.50
C GLU A 177 21.48 -7.31 -5.86
N ARG A 178 20.19 -7.64 -6.01
CA ARG A 178 19.42 -7.28 -7.21
C ARG A 178 19.50 -5.78 -7.54
N TRP A 179 19.32 -4.90 -6.55
CA TRP A 179 19.37 -3.45 -6.79
C TRP A 179 20.80 -2.94 -7.01
N ARG A 180 21.83 -3.62 -6.47
CA ARG A 180 23.25 -3.35 -6.80
C ARG A 180 23.57 -3.73 -8.24
N GLN A 181 23.18 -4.91 -8.71
CA GLN A 181 23.32 -5.32 -10.11
C GLN A 181 22.60 -4.35 -11.06
N GLU A 182 21.38 -3.92 -10.72
CA GLU A 182 20.63 -2.93 -11.51
C GLU A 182 21.29 -1.53 -11.50
N LEU A 183 22.08 -1.20 -10.46
CA LEU A 183 22.90 0.02 -10.40
C LEU A 183 24.22 -0.14 -11.17
N ALA A 184 24.91 -1.27 -11.04
CA ALA A 184 26.14 -1.60 -11.74
C ALA A 184 25.94 -1.51 -13.26
N SER A 185 24.85 -2.11 -13.77
CA SER A 185 24.47 -2.02 -15.18
C SER A 185 24.33 -0.57 -15.67
N LEU A 186 23.71 0.32 -14.88
CA LEU A 186 23.53 1.74 -15.24
C LEU A 186 24.85 2.54 -15.16
N VAL A 187 25.71 2.20 -14.20
CA VAL A 187 27.02 2.84 -14.00
C VAL A 187 28.00 2.44 -15.10
N SER A 188 27.99 1.17 -15.51
CA SER A 188 28.73 0.65 -16.66
C SER A 188 28.24 1.22 -17.98
N GLU A 189 26.93 1.29 -18.18
CA GLU A 189 26.31 1.93 -19.36
C GLU A 189 26.71 3.40 -19.49
N ALA A 190 26.68 4.15 -18.38
CA ALA A 190 27.11 5.55 -18.33
C ALA A 190 28.64 5.76 -18.40
N LYS A 191 29.45 4.67 -18.40
CA LYS A 191 30.92 4.70 -18.43
C LYS A 191 31.54 5.58 -17.32
N LEU A 192 31.02 5.49 -16.09
CA LEU A 192 31.52 6.30 -14.97
C LEU A 192 32.89 5.83 -14.45
N PRO A 193 33.71 6.69 -13.82
CA PRO A 193 35.10 6.40 -13.44
C PRO A 193 35.33 5.09 -12.67
N VAL A 194 34.42 4.70 -11.79
CA VAL A 194 34.49 3.44 -11.02
C VAL A 194 34.64 2.20 -11.90
N VAL A 195 34.12 2.24 -13.13
CA VAL A 195 34.19 1.13 -14.10
C VAL A 195 35.64 0.89 -14.55
N GLY A 196 36.43 1.96 -14.72
CA GLY A 196 37.86 1.88 -15.01
C GLY A 196 38.62 1.27 -13.83
N HIS A 197 38.34 1.74 -12.61
CA HIS A 197 38.94 1.18 -11.39
C HIS A 197 38.60 -0.30 -11.16
N SER A 198 37.35 -0.71 -11.39
CA SER A 198 36.94 -2.11 -11.22
C SER A 198 37.52 -3.02 -12.31
N SER A 199 37.70 -2.53 -13.54
CA SER A 199 38.28 -3.32 -14.64
C SER A 199 39.72 -3.75 -14.38
N SER A 200 40.45 -3.04 -13.52
CA SER A 200 41.81 -3.39 -13.10
C SER A 200 41.87 -4.39 -11.93
N ALA A 201 40.73 -4.81 -11.38
CA ALA A 201 40.66 -5.78 -10.30
C ALA A 201 40.65 -7.23 -10.83
N ARG A 202 41.09 -8.18 -10.00
CA ARG A 202 41.08 -9.62 -10.33
C ARG A 202 39.68 -10.19 -10.60
N ASP A 203 38.67 -9.59 -9.98
CA ASP A 203 37.24 -9.87 -10.23
C ASP A 203 36.52 -8.52 -10.42
N PRO A 204 36.36 -8.06 -11.67
CA PRO A 204 35.74 -6.77 -11.95
C PRO A 204 34.27 -6.66 -11.54
N GLU A 205 33.49 -7.74 -11.64
CA GLU A 205 32.06 -7.72 -11.29
C GLU A 205 31.86 -7.61 -9.77
N LEU A 206 32.61 -8.39 -9.00
CA LEU A 206 32.59 -8.32 -7.54
C LEU A 206 33.14 -6.98 -7.04
N ALA A 207 34.26 -6.51 -7.62
CA ALA A 207 34.84 -5.20 -7.28
C ALA A 207 33.84 -4.06 -7.53
N LEU A 208 33.12 -4.09 -8.66
CA LEU A 208 32.09 -3.10 -8.97
C LEU A 208 30.89 -3.21 -8.02
N SER A 209 30.33 -4.41 -7.80
CA SER A 209 29.16 -4.60 -6.91
C SER A 209 29.43 -4.15 -5.47
N LEU A 210 30.65 -4.40 -4.97
CA LEU A 210 31.09 -3.93 -3.65
C LEU A 210 31.39 -2.41 -3.63
N GLY A 211 32.05 -1.90 -4.69
CA GLY A 211 32.43 -0.48 -4.83
C GLY A 211 31.25 0.49 -4.86
N LEU A 212 30.09 0.06 -5.35
CA LEU A 212 28.85 0.85 -5.38
C LEU A 212 28.25 1.16 -3.98
N GLY A 213 28.86 0.63 -2.92
CA GLY A 213 28.75 1.17 -1.56
C GLY A 213 27.66 0.57 -0.65
N SER A 214 27.47 1.21 0.51
CA SER A 214 26.70 0.69 1.65
C SER A 214 25.24 1.18 1.73
N ALA A 215 24.66 1.59 0.61
CA ALA A 215 23.28 2.07 0.56
C ALA A 215 22.27 0.92 0.67
N ARG A 216 21.23 1.08 1.49
CA ARG A 216 20.16 0.08 1.62
C ARG A 216 19.41 -0.12 0.29
N ALA A 217 18.92 -1.34 0.05
CA ALA A 217 18.20 -1.75 -1.16
C ALA A 217 17.09 -0.76 -1.59
N SER A 218 16.30 -0.25 -0.63
CA SER A 218 15.22 0.71 -0.91
C SER A 218 15.71 2.12 -1.27
N THR A 219 16.93 2.50 -0.87
CA THR A 219 17.57 3.76 -1.30
C THR A 219 18.12 3.60 -2.71
N ILE A 220 18.90 2.53 -2.99
CA ILE A 220 19.40 2.23 -4.34
C ILE A 220 18.23 2.21 -5.33
N ARG A 221 17.19 1.42 -5.01
CA ARG A 221 15.95 1.35 -5.78
C ARG A 221 15.28 2.70 -6.03
N LYS A 222 15.26 3.62 -5.05
CA LYS A 222 14.66 4.96 -5.25
C LYS A 222 15.49 5.73 -6.28
N ARG A 223 16.82 5.69 -6.18
CA ARG A 223 17.73 6.41 -7.08
C ARG A 223 17.74 5.79 -8.48
N VAL A 224 17.98 4.48 -8.61
CA VAL A 224 17.90 3.72 -9.88
C VAL A 224 16.59 4.00 -10.64
N ARG A 225 15.46 4.09 -9.94
CA ARG A 225 14.15 4.40 -10.57
C ARG A 225 14.02 5.83 -11.04
N GLU A 226 14.59 6.79 -10.32
CA GLU A 226 14.59 8.20 -10.73
C GLU A 226 15.57 8.39 -11.90
N TRP A 227 16.77 7.82 -11.79
CA TRP A 227 17.77 7.77 -12.86
C TRP A 227 17.21 7.19 -14.15
N LYS A 228 16.46 6.08 -14.10
CA LYS A 228 15.85 5.49 -15.30
C LYS A 228 14.85 6.41 -16.00
N LYS A 229 14.20 7.35 -15.30
CA LYS A 229 13.36 8.38 -15.94
C LYS A 229 14.24 9.39 -16.67
N PHE A 230 15.26 9.91 -15.98
CA PHE A 230 16.18 10.89 -16.54
C PHE A 230 16.99 10.33 -17.72
N ARG A 231 17.54 9.12 -17.62
CA ARG A 231 18.15 8.37 -18.74
C ARG A 231 17.20 8.24 -19.94
N SER A 232 15.90 8.06 -19.70
CA SER A 232 14.90 8.00 -20.79
C SER A 232 14.66 9.37 -21.44
N PHE A 233 14.84 10.46 -20.70
CA PHE A 233 14.82 11.83 -21.22
C PHE A 233 16.09 12.12 -22.03
N CYS A 234 17.29 11.83 -21.50
CA CYS A 234 18.56 12.00 -22.22
C CYS A 234 18.60 11.21 -23.54
N LEU A 235 18.15 9.95 -23.55
CA LEU A 235 18.07 9.18 -24.79
C LEU A 235 17.06 9.78 -25.78
N ALA A 236 15.98 10.40 -25.32
CA ALA A 236 14.99 11.02 -26.19
C ALA A 236 15.43 12.38 -26.76
N THR A 237 16.25 13.15 -26.02
CA THR A 237 16.72 14.48 -26.44
C THR A 237 18.09 14.46 -27.12
N THR A 238 18.96 13.52 -26.73
CA THR A 238 20.36 13.49 -27.14
C THR A 238 20.88 12.16 -27.67
N ASP A 239 20.15 11.05 -27.50
CA ASP A 239 20.62 9.66 -27.69
C ASP A 239 21.76 9.23 -26.74
N GLU A 240 22.08 10.07 -25.75
CA GLU A 240 23.07 9.80 -24.70
C GLU A 240 22.44 9.26 -23.41
N VAL A 241 23.23 8.49 -22.65
CA VAL A 241 22.81 7.84 -21.38
C VAL A 241 23.26 8.59 -20.12
N TRP A 242 24.21 9.51 -20.26
CA TRP A 242 24.72 10.40 -19.22
C TRP A 242 24.82 11.82 -19.81
N PRO A 243 24.57 12.89 -19.03
CA PRO A 243 24.65 14.25 -19.54
C PRO A 243 26.07 14.61 -19.98
N ARG A 244 26.22 14.81 -21.29
CA ARG A 244 27.45 15.17 -22.00
C ARG A 244 27.12 16.35 -22.91
N ASP A 245 28.10 17.22 -23.18
CA ASP A 245 27.89 18.18 -24.26
C ASP A 245 27.87 17.45 -25.62
N LYS A 246 27.06 17.92 -26.55
CA LYS A 246 26.92 17.38 -27.90
C LYS A 246 27.90 17.99 -28.90
N TYR A 247 28.57 19.09 -28.53
CA TYR A 247 29.28 19.95 -29.47
C TYR A 247 30.81 19.84 -29.42
N ALA A 248 31.37 18.80 -28.79
CA ALA A 248 32.83 18.65 -28.71
C ALA A 248 33.28 17.19 -28.63
N ASP A 249 34.21 16.82 -29.52
CA ASP A 249 34.91 15.53 -29.53
C ASP A 249 36.02 15.49 -28.45
N VAL A 250 35.65 15.68 -27.19
CA VAL A 250 36.60 15.77 -26.06
C VAL A 250 36.40 14.62 -25.07
N PRO A 251 37.46 13.93 -24.64
CA PRO A 251 37.38 12.88 -23.62
C PRO A 251 36.84 13.37 -22.26
N TRP A 252 36.41 12.43 -21.43
CA TRP A 252 36.16 12.69 -20.01
C TRP A 252 37.48 13.07 -19.32
N PRO A 253 37.56 14.13 -18.50
CA PRO A 253 36.44 14.80 -17.80
C PRO A 253 35.93 16.11 -18.41
N ASP A 254 36.55 16.64 -19.48
CA ASP A 254 36.44 18.07 -19.86
C ASP A 254 35.09 18.50 -20.48
N LEU A 255 34.05 17.66 -20.44
CA LEU A 255 32.82 17.86 -21.21
C LEU A 255 31.51 17.41 -20.53
N ILE A 256 31.20 18.00 -19.38
CA ILE A 256 30.00 17.68 -18.62
C ILE A 256 29.01 18.86 -18.62
N CYS A 257 27.94 18.77 -19.41
CA CYS A 257 26.97 19.86 -19.58
C CYS A 257 25.75 19.69 -18.65
N CYS A 258 25.47 20.70 -17.82
CA CYS A 258 24.34 20.65 -16.88
C CYS A 258 22.97 20.98 -17.50
N SER A 259 22.95 21.46 -18.76
CA SER A 259 21.74 21.88 -19.49
C SER A 259 20.62 20.84 -19.45
N GLN A 260 20.92 19.58 -19.80
CA GLN A 260 19.93 18.51 -19.82
C GLN A 260 19.29 18.23 -18.45
N ILE A 261 19.99 18.52 -17.34
CA ILE A 261 19.43 18.38 -16.00
C ILE A 261 18.50 19.56 -15.70
N LEU A 262 18.87 20.78 -16.13
CA LEU A 262 18.03 21.96 -16.02
C LEU A 262 16.75 21.78 -16.86
N ASP A 263 16.87 21.39 -18.13
CA ASP A 263 15.73 21.10 -19.01
C ASP A 263 14.80 20.05 -18.39
N TYR A 264 15.37 18.95 -17.87
CA TYR A 264 14.59 17.94 -17.16
C TYR A 264 13.89 18.52 -15.93
N LEU A 265 14.54 19.38 -15.14
CA LEU A 265 13.92 20.04 -13.99
C LEU A 265 12.81 21.01 -14.41
N HIS A 266 12.95 21.72 -15.54
CA HIS A 266 11.92 22.59 -16.10
C HIS A 266 10.69 21.78 -16.55
N GLU A 267 10.87 20.71 -17.32
CA GLU A 267 9.78 19.79 -17.68
C GLU A 267 9.10 19.20 -16.43
N ARG A 268 9.91 18.77 -15.44
CA ARG A 268 9.42 18.23 -14.17
C ARG A 268 8.66 19.24 -13.32
N ARG A 269 8.92 20.54 -13.47
CA ARG A 269 8.21 21.67 -12.84
C ARG A 269 6.87 21.95 -13.53
N LEU A 270 6.81 21.86 -14.86
CA LEU A 270 5.57 22.06 -15.63
C LEU A 270 4.53 20.96 -15.36
N GLU A 271 5.00 19.73 -15.08
CA GLU A 271 4.13 18.68 -14.56
C GLU A 271 3.64 18.97 -13.12
N PRO A 272 2.38 18.60 -12.76
CA PRO A 272 1.90 18.66 -11.38
C PRO A 272 2.68 17.70 -10.48
N CYS A 273 3.72 18.19 -9.82
CA CYS A 273 4.61 17.43 -8.96
C CYS A 273 4.75 18.05 -7.56
N GLY A 274 5.04 17.22 -6.56
CA GLY A 274 5.24 17.72 -5.19
C GLY A 274 6.61 18.37 -5.02
N HIS A 275 6.71 19.40 -4.18
CA HIS A 275 7.95 20.16 -3.91
C HIS A 275 9.18 19.33 -3.54
N SER A 276 9.02 18.07 -3.10
CA SER A 276 10.14 17.17 -2.80
C SER A 276 10.76 16.50 -4.04
N VAL A 277 10.18 16.66 -5.23
CA VAL A 277 10.63 16.05 -6.48
C VAL A 277 11.95 16.66 -7.00
N PRO A 278 12.14 17.99 -7.10
CA PRO A 278 13.43 18.58 -7.50
C PRO A 278 14.59 18.11 -6.62
N ASN A 279 14.41 18.12 -5.30
CA ASN A 279 15.36 17.60 -4.33
C ASN A 279 15.59 16.08 -4.45
N ALA A 280 14.59 15.30 -4.86
CA ALA A 280 14.74 13.88 -5.13
C ALA A 280 15.56 13.61 -6.41
N ILE A 281 15.43 14.46 -7.42
CA ILE A 281 16.20 14.45 -8.68
C ILE A 281 17.66 14.83 -8.39
N LEU A 282 17.93 15.98 -7.76
CA LEU A 282 19.30 16.41 -7.40
C LEU A 282 20.03 15.36 -6.57
N GLY A 283 19.39 14.83 -5.53
CA GLY A 283 19.97 13.78 -4.71
C GLY A 283 20.13 12.43 -5.45
N CYS A 284 19.55 12.27 -6.65
CA CYS A 284 19.81 11.13 -7.54
C CYS A 284 21.13 11.31 -8.29
N PHE A 285 21.40 12.50 -8.84
CA PHE A 285 22.71 12.83 -9.42
C PHE A 285 23.83 12.66 -8.40
N ALA A 286 23.71 13.31 -7.22
CA ALA A 286 24.67 13.17 -6.13
C ALA A 286 24.90 11.71 -5.68
N PHE A 287 23.90 10.83 -5.85
CA PHE A 287 24.04 9.41 -5.57
C PHE A 287 24.77 8.66 -6.69
N MET A 288 24.42 8.92 -7.96
CA MET A 288 25.05 8.29 -9.11
C MET A 288 26.51 8.73 -9.29
N GLU A 289 26.81 10.01 -9.10
CA GLU A 289 28.16 10.56 -9.09
C GLU A 289 29.01 9.91 -7.98
N LYS A 290 28.46 9.81 -6.77
CA LYS A 290 29.14 9.15 -5.64
C LYS A 290 29.38 7.65 -5.88
N ALA A 291 28.39 6.94 -6.40
CA ALA A 291 28.52 5.51 -6.72
C ALA A 291 29.45 5.28 -7.92
N GLY A 292 29.45 6.19 -8.89
CA GLY A 292 30.28 6.18 -10.09
C GLY A 292 31.73 6.63 -9.88
N GLY A 293 32.10 7.08 -8.68
CA GLY A 293 33.48 7.54 -8.40
C GLY A 293 33.83 8.89 -9.03
N VAL A 294 32.85 9.74 -9.34
CA VAL A 294 33.07 11.08 -9.92
C VAL A 294 33.79 11.99 -8.91
N ALA A 295 34.88 12.62 -9.36
CA ALA A 295 35.70 13.48 -8.51
C ALA A 295 34.93 14.72 -8.03
N PRO A 296 35.28 15.35 -6.89
CA PRO A 296 34.51 16.47 -6.35
C PRO A 296 34.34 17.67 -7.29
N ALA A 297 35.34 17.97 -8.13
CA ALA A 297 35.30 19.06 -9.10
C ALA A 297 34.27 18.81 -10.23
N ASP A 298 34.05 17.55 -10.60
CA ASP A 298 33.27 17.14 -11.77
C ASP A 298 31.79 16.86 -11.44
N LYS A 299 31.35 17.16 -10.22
CA LYS A 299 29.99 16.86 -9.75
C LYS A 299 29.01 17.93 -10.19
N LEU A 300 28.15 17.57 -11.14
CA LEU A 300 26.99 18.37 -11.54
C LEU A 300 26.09 18.69 -10.35
N SER A 301 25.92 17.77 -9.40
CA SER A 301 25.10 18.01 -8.19
C SER A 301 25.68 19.03 -7.20
N GLU A 302 26.95 19.42 -7.36
CA GLU A 302 27.59 20.48 -6.58
C GLU A 302 27.46 21.87 -7.25
N LEU A 303 27.16 21.93 -8.57
CA LEU A 303 27.08 23.18 -9.33
C LEU A 303 26.04 24.15 -8.75
N ALA A 304 26.46 25.40 -8.56
CA ALA A 304 25.64 26.46 -7.97
C ALA A 304 24.34 26.72 -8.76
N ILE A 305 24.41 26.75 -10.11
CA ILE A 305 23.23 26.95 -10.97
C ILE A 305 22.18 25.85 -10.74
N LEU A 306 22.59 24.58 -10.68
CA LEU A 306 21.66 23.46 -10.49
C LEU A 306 21.02 23.49 -9.10
N ARG A 307 21.81 23.80 -8.06
CA ARG A 307 21.33 23.95 -6.69
C ARG A 307 20.33 25.10 -6.55
N ASN A 308 20.64 26.25 -7.14
CA ASN A 308 19.77 27.42 -7.13
C ASN A 308 18.45 27.13 -7.86
N THR A 309 18.48 26.52 -9.05
CA THR A 309 17.28 26.09 -9.78
C THR A 309 16.44 25.11 -8.95
N VAL A 310 17.05 24.10 -8.33
CA VAL A 310 16.33 23.15 -7.45
C VAL A 310 15.68 23.85 -6.25
N ASN A 311 16.35 24.83 -5.65
CA ASN A 311 15.82 25.62 -4.55
C ASN A 311 14.64 26.48 -4.99
N VAL A 312 14.78 27.24 -6.08
CA VAL A 312 13.71 28.09 -6.64
C VAL A 312 12.46 27.26 -6.96
N ILE A 313 12.61 26.16 -7.70
CA ILE A 313 11.48 25.26 -8.04
C ILE A 313 10.86 24.65 -6.78
N THR A 314 11.66 24.30 -5.77
CA THR A 314 11.14 23.80 -4.49
C THR A 314 10.30 24.85 -3.77
N THR A 315 10.76 26.11 -3.73
CA THR A 315 10.04 27.24 -3.11
C THR A 315 8.72 27.55 -3.83
N GLU A 316 8.72 27.62 -5.16
CA GLU A 316 7.50 27.84 -5.96
C GLU A 316 6.47 26.72 -5.74
N LEU A 317 6.92 25.46 -5.74
CA LEU A 317 6.05 24.31 -5.44
C LEU A 317 5.62 24.23 -3.96
N GLN A 318 6.29 24.96 -3.05
CA GLN A 318 5.88 25.09 -1.65
C GLN A 318 4.85 26.21 -1.44
N ALA A 319 4.87 27.28 -2.23
CA ALA A 319 3.93 28.40 -2.12
C ALA A 319 2.45 27.98 -2.22
N HIS A 320 2.16 26.88 -2.92
CA HIS A 320 0.82 26.29 -3.06
C HIS A 320 0.68 24.93 -2.35
N ALA A 321 1.66 24.51 -1.55
CA ALA A 321 1.59 23.25 -0.83
C ALA A 321 0.77 23.40 0.47
N PRO A 322 -0.15 22.47 0.78
CA PRO A 322 -0.82 22.48 2.07
C PRO A 322 0.22 22.26 3.20
N PRO A 323 -0.04 22.78 4.42
CA PRO A 323 0.85 22.60 5.56
C PRO A 323 1.10 21.12 5.84
N THR A 324 2.32 20.79 6.27
CA THR A 324 2.71 19.40 6.52
C THR A 324 1.93 18.84 7.72
N ARG A 325 0.85 18.10 7.45
CA ARG A 325 0.06 17.40 8.48
C ARG A 325 0.97 16.44 9.25
N LYS A 326 1.14 16.69 10.55
CA LYS A 326 1.79 15.76 11.50
C LYS A 326 0.78 14.69 11.91
N ALA A 327 1.25 13.54 12.40
CA ALA A 327 0.36 12.53 12.96
C ALA A 327 -0.28 13.08 14.26
N PRO A 328 -1.62 13.03 14.42
CA PRO A 328 -2.26 13.42 15.68
C PRO A 328 -1.76 12.58 16.85
N MET A 329 -1.75 13.17 18.04
CA MET A 329 -1.45 12.46 19.28
C MET A 329 -2.60 11.50 19.63
N MET A 330 -2.29 10.42 20.34
CA MET A 330 -3.29 9.45 20.78
C MET A 330 -3.86 9.87 22.15
N PRO A 331 -5.18 10.05 22.30
CA PRO A 331 -5.79 10.36 23.58
C PRO A 331 -5.70 9.18 24.55
N VAL A 332 -5.71 9.45 25.85
CA VAL A 332 -5.58 8.42 26.90
C VAL A 332 -6.72 7.40 26.86
N SER A 333 -7.91 7.76 26.36
CA SER A 333 -9.02 6.83 26.13
C SER A 333 -8.65 5.67 25.20
N ILE A 334 -7.94 5.92 24.10
CA ILE A 334 -7.49 4.86 23.18
C ILE A 334 -6.37 4.04 23.80
N ILE A 335 -5.45 4.69 24.54
CA ILE A 335 -4.33 3.99 25.19
C ILE A 335 -4.86 3.04 26.27
N GLY A 336 -5.68 3.54 27.20
CA GLY A 336 -6.29 2.75 28.26
C GLY A 336 -7.24 1.67 27.74
N ALA A 337 -8.03 1.94 26.69
CA ALA A 337 -8.82 0.90 26.03
C ALA A 337 -7.93 -0.19 25.39
N THR A 338 -6.76 0.17 24.87
CA THR A 338 -5.77 -0.79 24.35
C THR A 338 -5.15 -1.62 25.48
N GLU A 339 -4.90 -1.03 26.65
CA GLU A 339 -4.41 -1.75 27.84
C GLU A 339 -5.45 -2.75 28.37
N LEU A 340 -6.73 -2.36 28.41
CA LEU A 340 -7.84 -3.23 28.80
C LEU A 340 -8.12 -4.34 27.77
N ALA A 341 -7.98 -4.04 26.47
CA ALA A 341 -8.16 -5.02 25.39
C ALA A 341 -7.16 -6.19 25.42
N ILE A 342 -6.07 -6.11 26.20
CA ILE A 342 -5.16 -7.24 26.45
C ILE A 342 -5.80 -8.26 27.41
N ALA A 343 -6.55 -7.79 28.41
CA ALA A 343 -7.26 -8.64 29.36
C ALA A 343 -8.57 -9.22 28.79
N ASP A 344 -9.19 -8.53 27.83
CA ASP A 344 -10.50 -8.87 27.27
C ASP A 344 -10.51 -10.21 26.52
N ALA A 345 -11.06 -11.25 27.17
CA ALA A 345 -11.21 -12.59 26.62
C ALA A 345 -12.28 -12.69 25.50
N SER A 346 -13.11 -11.67 25.29
CA SER A 346 -14.06 -11.64 24.16
C SER A 346 -13.38 -11.33 22.82
N LEU A 347 -12.16 -10.78 22.85
CA LEU A 347 -11.35 -10.53 21.66
C LEU A 347 -10.53 -11.76 21.27
N PRO A 348 -10.38 -12.05 19.96
CA PRO A 348 -9.48 -13.10 19.49
C PRO A 348 -8.06 -12.92 20.05
N LEU A 349 -7.39 -14.02 20.40
CA LEU A 349 -6.07 -13.99 21.05
C LEU A 349 -5.06 -13.11 20.29
N TYR A 350 -5.10 -13.14 18.96
CA TYR A 350 -4.26 -12.28 18.12
C TYR A 350 -4.56 -10.79 18.26
N MET A 351 -5.81 -10.36 18.49
CA MET A 351 -6.11 -8.93 18.71
C MET A 351 -5.59 -8.45 20.07
N ARG A 352 -5.62 -9.33 21.08
CA ARG A 352 -5.00 -9.08 22.40
C ARG A 352 -3.48 -8.98 22.29
N ALA A 353 -2.84 -9.89 21.54
CA ALA A 353 -1.41 -9.81 21.20
C ALA A 353 -1.08 -8.53 20.41
N PHE A 354 -1.93 -8.14 19.46
CA PHE A 354 -1.74 -6.94 18.66
C PHE A 354 -1.85 -5.65 19.50
N ALA A 355 -2.73 -5.62 20.51
CA ALA A 355 -2.80 -4.53 21.49
C ALA A 355 -1.46 -4.36 22.24
N PHE A 356 -0.85 -5.48 22.69
CA PHE A 356 0.49 -5.47 23.30
C PHE A 356 1.56 -4.91 22.35
N TYR A 357 1.55 -5.32 21.07
CA TYR A 357 2.43 -4.75 20.03
C TYR A 357 2.27 -3.22 19.88
N LYS A 358 1.03 -2.70 19.97
CA LYS A 358 0.74 -1.26 19.86
C LYS A 358 1.25 -0.48 21.07
N LEU A 359 1.03 -0.97 22.29
CA LEU A 359 1.54 -0.35 23.51
C LEU A 359 3.07 -0.41 23.62
N LEU A 360 3.68 -1.53 23.20
CA LEU A 360 5.15 -1.62 23.11
C LEU A 360 5.72 -0.54 22.17
N ARG A 361 5.06 -0.25 21.05
CA ARG A 361 5.47 0.85 20.14
C ARG A 361 5.34 2.22 20.78
N LEU A 362 4.24 2.46 21.51
CA LEU A 362 3.96 3.73 22.16
C LEU A 362 5.00 4.03 23.26
N TRP A 363 5.14 3.13 24.23
CA TRP A 363 6.05 3.34 25.36
C TRP A 363 7.52 3.30 24.95
N SER A 364 7.91 2.51 23.95
CA SER A 364 9.28 2.55 23.40
C SER A 364 9.50 3.63 22.32
N ALA A 365 8.52 4.49 22.02
CA ALA A 365 8.55 5.49 20.94
C ALA A 365 9.04 4.93 19.58
N SER A 366 8.72 3.69 19.27
CA SER A 366 9.29 2.95 18.13
C SER A 366 8.54 3.20 16.82
N ARG A 367 9.28 3.32 15.72
CA ARG A 367 8.67 3.28 14.38
C ARG A 367 8.11 1.88 14.13
N ALA A 368 7.07 1.76 13.30
CA ALA A 368 6.66 0.47 12.75
C ALA A 368 7.84 -0.32 12.15
N SER A 369 8.74 0.36 11.42
CA SER A 369 9.96 -0.23 10.85
C SER A 369 11.08 -0.55 11.85
N ASP A 370 11.03 0.02 13.07
CA ASP A 370 12.02 -0.31 14.10
C ASP A 370 11.70 -1.72 14.65
N LEU A 371 10.41 -2.00 14.92
CA LEU A 371 9.98 -3.33 15.38
C LEU A 371 10.01 -4.41 14.29
N GLU A 372 10.12 -4.07 13.00
CA GLU A 372 10.48 -5.07 11.98
C GLU A 372 11.79 -5.79 12.38
N GLY A 373 12.78 -5.06 12.93
CA GLY A 373 14.09 -5.57 13.35
C GLY A 373 14.30 -5.71 14.85
N LEU A 374 13.22 -5.78 15.65
CA LEU A 374 13.27 -6.30 17.02
C LEU A 374 13.33 -7.83 16.96
N ASP A 375 14.38 -8.40 17.54
CA ASP A 375 14.53 -9.85 17.72
C ASP A 375 13.65 -10.31 18.90
N PRO A 376 12.65 -11.21 18.69
CA PRO A 376 11.81 -11.69 19.77
C PRO A 376 12.58 -12.42 20.88
N SER A 377 13.66 -13.14 20.53
CA SER A 377 14.48 -13.87 21.49
C SER A 377 15.32 -12.95 22.40
N SER A 378 15.53 -11.70 21.96
CA SER A 378 16.21 -10.68 22.76
C SER A 378 15.35 -10.09 23.88
N LEU A 379 14.02 -10.32 23.84
CA LEU A 379 13.10 -9.75 24.82
C LEU A 379 13.20 -10.46 26.17
N LYS A 380 13.32 -9.66 27.23
CA LYS A 380 13.43 -10.12 28.61
C LYS A 380 12.55 -9.27 29.51
N MET A 381 11.60 -9.91 30.17
CA MET A 381 10.87 -9.32 31.29
C MET A 381 11.78 -9.31 32.53
N SER A 382 11.65 -8.27 33.33
CA SER A 382 12.38 -8.12 34.60
C SER A 382 11.52 -7.36 35.61
N THR A 383 11.95 -7.31 36.88
CA THR A 383 11.27 -6.55 37.94
C THR A 383 11.05 -5.07 37.62
N HIS A 384 11.85 -4.49 36.71
CA HIS A 384 11.75 -3.10 36.26
C HIS A 384 10.97 -2.95 34.94
N GLY A 385 10.33 -4.01 34.46
CA GLY A 385 9.65 -4.08 33.16
C GLY A 385 10.46 -4.74 32.06
N LEU A 386 10.03 -4.52 30.82
CA LEU A 386 10.49 -5.21 29.62
C LEU A 386 11.72 -4.54 29.00
N SER A 387 12.65 -5.35 28.51
CA SER A 387 13.81 -4.90 27.73
C SER A 387 13.99 -5.78 26.49
N GLY A 388 14.58 -5.24 25.42
CA GLY A 388 14.85 -5.99 24.18
C GLY A 388 15.85 -5.27 23.28
N VAL A 389 16.21 -5.88 22.15
CA VAL A 389 17.26 -5.39 21.25
C VAL A 389 16.78 -5.32 19.80
N LEU A 390 16.95 -4.15 19.19
CA LEU A 390 16.84 -3.95 17.74
C LEU A 390 18.20 -4.24 17.10
N ASP A 391 18.34 -5.38 16.41
CA ASP A 391 19.55 -5.74 15.67
C ASP A 391 19.68 -4.97 14.34
N ARG A 392 18.56 -4.53 13.75
CA ARG A 392 18.56 -3.78 12.47
C ARG A 392 17.53 -2.66 12.47
N THR A 393 17.96 -1.42 12.22
CA THR A 393 17.08 -0.27 12.02
C THR A 393 17.52 0.58 10.81
N LYS A 394 16.93 1.77 10.61
CA LYS A 394 17.42 2.73 9.61
C LYS A 394 18.85 3.22 9.91
N THR A 395 19.21 3.29 11.19
CA THR A 395 20.43 3.96 11.70
C THR A 395 21.37 3.02 12.45
N SER A 396 20.96 1.80 12.76
CA SER A 396 21.76 0.76 13.42
C SER A 396 21.75 -0.56 12.66
N GLY A 397 22.75 -1.41 12.95
CA GLY A 397 22.92 -2.75 12.40
C GLY A 397 24.30 -2.95 11.76
N PRO A 398 24.53 -4.05 11.05
CA PRO A 398 25.80 -4.33 10.39
C PRO A 398 26.25 -3.19 9.46
N GLY A 399 27.52 -2.77 9.58
CA GLY A 399 28.06 -1.63 8.82
C GLY A 399 27.54 -0.25 9.26
N LYS A 400 27.03 -0.13 10.49
CA LYS A 400 26.74 1.15 11.18
C LYS A 400 27.53 1.22 12.48
N ARG A 401 27.77 2.46 12.95
CA ARG A 401 28.51 2.74 14.19
C ARG A 401 27.92 2.00 15.40
N ILE A 402 26.60 1.97 15.51
CA ILE A 402 25.90 1.16 16.51
C ILE A 402 25.25 -0.03 15.80
N ARG A 403 25.56 -1.25 16.24
CA ARG A 403 24.92 -2.48 15.77
C ARG A 403 23.56 -2.66 16.42
N PHE A 404 23.55 -2.75 17.74
CA PHE A 404 22.38 -3.07 18.57
C PHE A 404 21.80 -1.81 19.24
N LEU A 405 20.49 -1.59 19.12
CA LEU A 405 19.79 -0.53 19.88
C LEU A 405 18.84 -1.16 20.89
N PRO A 406 18.95 -0.86 22.20
CA PRO A 406 18.01 -1.38 23.18
C PRO A 406 16.65 -0.69 23.08
N ILE A 407 15.62 -1.39 23.53
CA ILE A 407 14.32 -0.83 23.91
C ILE A 407 14.02 -1.17 25.37
N PHE A 408 13.28 -0.30 26.04
CA PHE A 408 12.89 -0.44 27.45
C PHE A 408 11.43 0.01 27.61
N VAL A 409 10.67 -0.66 28.49
CA VAL A 409 9.32 -0.26 28.94
C VAL A 409 9.22 -0.56 30.43
N SER A 410 8.88 0.44 31.26
CA SER A 410 8.71 0.25 32.70
C SER A 410 7.50 -0.64 33.02
N CYS A 411 7.60 -1.44 34.08
CA CYS A 411 6.45 -2.16 34.64
C CYS A 411 5.43 -1.20 35.28
N LYS A 412 5.80 0.04 35.58
CA LYS A 412 4.92 1.01 36.25
C LYS A 412 4.11 1.89 35.30
N VAL A 413 4.27 1.75 33.97
CA VAL A 413 3.56 2.61 33.02
C VAL A 413 2.31 1.97 32.46
N PHE A 414 1.18 2.43 32.99
CA PHE A 414 -0.17 2.10 32.58
C PHE A 414 -1.10 3.27 32.93
N PHE A 415 -2.22 3.40 32.22
CA PHE A 415 -3.28 4.33 32.56
C PHE A 415 -4.46 3.62 33.25
N MET A 416 -4.85 2.43 32.80
CA MET A 416 -6.10 1.76 33.20
C MET A 416 -5.94 0.30 33.62
N ASN A 417 -5.01 -0.46 33.04
CA ASN A 417 -4.75 -1.87 33.42
C ASN A 417 -3.30 -2.03 33.90
N PRO A 418 -3.02 -2.24 35.20
CA PRO A 418 -1.66 -2.40 35.72
C PRO A 418 -0.91 -3.58 35.09
N ASP A 419 -1.63 -4.64 34.75
CA ASP A 419 -1.03 -5.92 34.35
C ASP A 419 -0.83 -6.05 32.83
N TRP A 420 -1.17 -5.02 32.04
CA TRP A 420 -1.17 -5.08 30.57
C TRP A 420 0.17 -5.58 30.00
N LEU A 421 1.29 -5.17 30.61
CA LEU A 421 2.63 -5.52 30.17
C LEU A 421 2.95 -7.00 30.45
N GLN A 422 2.50 -7.53 31.59
CA GLN A 422 2.71 -8.93 31.97
C GLN A 422 1.75 -9.86 31.22
N GLN A 423 0.46 -9.51 31.14
CA GLN A 423 -0.56 -10.24 30.38
C GLN A 423 -0.19 -10.31 28.90
N GLY A 424 0.17 -9.18 28.30
CA GLY A 424 0.57 -9.11 26.90
C GLY A 424 1.88 -9.87 26.62
N TRP A 425 2.84 -9.84 27.54
CA TRP A 425 4.05 -10.66 27.47
C TRP A 425 3.73 -12.16 27.58
N SER A 426 2.81 -12.56 28.45
CA SER A 426 2.36 -13.95 28.58
C SER A 426 1.73 -14.47 27.30
N ILE A 427 0.87 -13.67 26.64
CA ILE A 427 0.30 -14.00 25.32
C ILE A 427 1.42 -14.11 24.27
N TRP A 428 2.41 -13.21 24.30
CA TRP A 428 3.50 -13.22 23.33
C TRP A 428 4.47 -14.40 23.48
N CYS A 429 4.50 -15.01 24.67
CA CYS A 429 5.26 -16.23 24.99
C CYS A 429 4.43 -17.51 24.90
N SER A 430 3.14 -17.43 24.53
CA SER A 430 2.30 -18.63 24.42
C SER A 430 2.65 -19.45 23.17
N THR A 431 2.24 -20.71 23.15
CA THR A 431 2.46 -21.64 22.04
C THR A 431 1.94 -21.13 20.69
N GLU A 432 0.93 -20.26 20.70
CA GLU A 432 0.30 -19.66 19.53
C GLU A 432 1.12 -18.51 18.91
N PHE A 433 2.15 -18.02 19.63
CA PHE A 433 3.06 -16.93 19.22
C PHE A 433 4.55 -17.31 19.30
N GLN A 434 4.89 -18.42 19.95
CA GLN A 434 6.26 -18.88 20.14
C GLN A 434 6.75 -19.75 18.98
N PHE A 435 7.45 -19.12 18.03
CA PHE A 435 8.19 -19.80 16.96
C PHE A 435 9.40 -18.96 16.53
N GLU A 436 10.42 -19.61 15.98
CA GLU A 436 11.65 -18.97 15.51
C GLU A 436 11.36 -18.00 14.35
N ARG A 437 11.81 -16.74 14.48
CA ARG A 437 11.61 -15.68 13.50
C ARG A 437 12.57 -14.51 13.68
N ASP A 438 12.94 -13.85 12.58
CA ASP A 438 13.80 -12.66 12.54
C ASP A 438 13.02 -11.34 12.39
N TYR A 439 11.76 -11.34 12.84
CA TYR A 439 10.84 -10.20 12.84
C TYR A 439 9.88 -10.27 14.03
N PHE A 440 9.49 -9.12 14.57
CA PHE A 440 8.66 -9.11 15.77
C PHE A 440 7.20 -9.50 15.51
N LEU A 441 6.51 -8.80 14.59
CA LEU A 441 5.08 -8.95 14.36
C LEU A 441 4.77 -9.97 13.23
N PRO A 442 4.20 -11.15 13.56
CA PRO A 442 3.65 -12.07 12.57
C PRO A 442 2.29 -11.63 12.04
N LEU A 443 1.70 -12.40 11.14
CA LEU A 443 0.30 -12.27 10.70
C LEU A 443 -0.62 -13.20 11.52
N PRO A 444 -1.94 -12.93 11.58
CA PRO A 444 -2.89 -13.86 12.18
C PRO A 444 -3.18 -15.05 11.26
N ASN A 445 -3.66 -16.15 11.84
CA ASN A 445 -4.45 -17.16 11.14
C ASN A 445 -5.85 -16.63 10.78
N THR A 446 -6.69 -17.45 10.16
CA THR A 446 -7.99 -17.03 9.57
C THR A 446 -9.03 -16.60 10.60
N ASP A 447 -9.00 -17.21 11.78
CA ASP A 447 -9.90 -17.05 12.92
C ASP A 447 -9.32 -16.13 14.01
N GLY A 448 -8.02 -15.83 13.97
CA GLY A 448 -7.35 -14.95 14.91
C GLY A 448 -7.02 -15.59 16.27
N SER A 449 -7.08 -16.92 16.35
CA SER A 449 -6.67 -17.70 17.53
C SER A 449 -5.15 -17.78 17.68
N ALA A 450 -4.38 -17.68 16.60
CA ALA A 450 -2.92 -17.80 16.62
C ALA A 450 -2.21 -16.93 15.58
N ALA A 451 -0.89 -16.84 15.70
CA ALA A 451 -0.03 -16.31 14.65
C ALA A 451 0.31 -17.38 13.58
N ILE A 452 0.56 -16.93 12.36
CA ILE A 452 1.19 -17.74 11.30
C ILE A 452 2.65 -17.31 11.10
N HIS A 453 3.46 -18.21 10.54
CA HIS A 453 4.89 -18.00 10.31
C HIS A 453 5.20 -17.04 9.14
N SER A 454 4.49 -15.90 9.05
CA SER A 454 4.66 -14.90 7.99
C SER A 454 4.66 -13.48 8.56
N MET A 455 5.57 -12.64 8.08
CA MET A 455 5.78 -11.27 8.59
C MET A 455 4.65 -10.30 8.20
N ALA A 456 4.15 -9.53 9.17
CA ALA A 456 3.24 -8.42 8.89
C ALA A 456 3.95 -7.26 8.17
N THR A 457 3.73 -7.14 6.86
CA THR A 457 4.15 -5.93 6.11
C THR A 457 3.44 -4.68 6.62
N TYR A 458 4.03 -3.49 6.48
CA TYR A 458 3.40 -2.20 6.84
C TYR A 458 1.93 -2.05 6.41
N ALA A 459 1.58 -2.47 5.18
CA ALA A 459 0.21 -2.39 4.67
C ALA A 459 -0.76 -3.36 5.37
N ARG A 460 -0.26 -4.50 5.89
CA ARG A 460 -1.01 -5.42 6.75
C ARG A 460 -1.12 -4.87 8.16
N THR A 461 -0.04 -4.35 8.75
CA THR A 461 -0.05 -3.67 10.06
C THR A 461 -1.07 -2.54 10.09
N LEU A 462 -1.12 -1.69 9.06
CA LEU A 462 -2.11 -0.62 8.93
C LEU A 462 -3.55 -1.16 8.91
N ALA A 463 -3.81 -2.24 8.15
CA ALA A 463 -5.13 -2.87 8.09
C ALA A 463 -5.55 -3.46 9.45
N LEU A 464 -4.62 -4.16 10.12
CA LEU A 464 -4.82 -4.68 11.49
C LEU A 464 -5.09 -3.54 12.48
N SER A 465 -4.37 -2.42 12.40
CA SER A 465 -4.66 -1.24 13.22
C SER A 465 -6.07 -0.70 12.99
N LYS A 466 -6.60 -0.72 11.77
CA LYS A 466 -7.97 -0.24 11.51
C LYS A 466 -9.02 -1.23 12.01
N GLN A 467 -8.77 -2.54 11.88
CA GLN A 467 -9.63 -3.58 12.45
C GLN A 467 -9.62 -3.52 13.99
N PHE A 468 -8.46 -3.36 14.60
CA PHE A 468 -8.30 -3.22 16.05
C PHE A 468 -9.06 -2.00 16.59
N LEU A 469 -8.91 -0.82 15.96
CA LEU A 469 -9.65 0.38 16.33
C LEU A 469 -11.18 0.22 16.20
N LYS A 470 -11.67 -0.60 15.26
CA LYS A 470 -13.11 -0.96 15.16
C LYS A 470 -13.58 -1.89 16.30
N LEU A 471 -12.68 -2.67 16.89
CA LEU A 471 -12.99 -3.60 17.98
C LEU A 471 -12.92 -2.94 19.36
N LEU A 472 -12.16 -1.84 19.51
CA LEU A 472 -12.03 -1.12 20.77
C LEU A 472 -13.39 -0.63 21.28
N ARG A 473 -13.64 -0.91 22.56
CA ARG A 473 -14.81 -0.46 23.33
C ARG A 473 -14.45 0.72 24.22
N LYS A 474 -15.47 1.48 24.65
CA LYS A 474 -15.25 2.65 25.49
C LYS A 474 -14.81 2.22 26.90
N PRO A 475 -13.70 2.75 27.45
CA PRO A 475 -13.32 2.48 28.82
C PRO A 475 -14.28 3.17 29.80
N ALA A 476 -14.71 2.45 30.82
CA ALA A 476 -15.62 2.90 31.85
C ALA A 476 -15.03 2.66 33.25
N TRP A 477 -15.30 3.58 34.17
CA TRP A 477 -14.86 3.48 35.55
C TRP A 477 -15.90 2.74 36.41
N GLY A 478 -15.59 1.52 36.85
CA GLY A 478 -16.46 0.69 37.69
C GLY A 478 -16.38 0.99 39.19
N GLY A 479 -15.96 2.21 39.57
CA GLY A 479 -15.77 2.62 40.97
C GLY A 479 -14.46 2.12 41.62
N HIS A 480 -14.01 0.91 41.28
CA HIS A 480 -12.79 0.29 41.80
C HIS A 480 -11.76 -0.08 40.73
N THR A 481 -12.23 -0.45 39.53
CA THR A 481 -11.39 -0.88 38.39
C THR A 481 -11.92 -0.31 37.09
N TRP A 482 -11.03 -0.15 36.10
CA TRP A 482 -11.43 0.16 34.73
C TRP A 482 -11.90 -1.10 34.01
N GLN A 483 -12.96 -0.97 33.22
CA GLN A 483 -13.51 -2.05 32.39
C GLN A 483 -13.90 -1.50 31.01
N LEU A 484 -14.00 -2.39 30.02
CA LEU A 484 -14.56 -2.05 28.72
C LEU A 484 -16.09 -2.12 28.79
N SER A 485 -16.79 -1.10 28.26
CA SER A 485 -18.24 -1.12 28.15
C SER A 485 -18.71 -1.86 26.89
N ALA A 486 -20.02 -2.02 26.71
CA ALA A 486 -20.58 -2.54 25.47
C ALA A 486 -20.46 -1.55 24.28
N SER A 487 -20.31 -0.25 24.54
CA SER A 487 -20.26 0.78 23.49
C SER A 487 -18.92 0.76 22.74
N PRO A 488 -18.91 0.92 21.41
CA PRO A 488 -17.66 1.09 20.66
C PRO A 488 -16.97 2.41 21.05
N LEU A 489 -15.64 2.45 20.95
CA LEU A 489 -14.86 3.68 21.14
C LEU A 489 -14.80 4.52 19.86
N ILE A 490 -14.89 3.85 18.70
CA ILE A 490 -14.92 4.47 17.38
C ILE A 490 -16.32 4.27 16.78
N GLU A 491 -17.11 5.34 16.79
CA GLU A 491 -18.48 5.43 16.27
C GLU A 491 -18.48 5.88 14.79
N ALA A 492 -17.57 6.79 14.43
CA ALA A 492 -17.44 7.31 13.07
C ALA A 492 -16.38 6.53 12.29
N GLU A 493 -16.75 5.81 11.22
CA GLU A 493 -15.79 5.04 10.41
C GLU A 493 -14.66 5.92 9.85
N ALA A 494 -14.94 7.19 9.53
CA ALA A 494 -13.92 8.15 9.11
C ALA A 494 -12.82 8.37 10.16
N ALA A 495 -13.12 8.32 11.47
CA ALA A 495 -12.16 8.52 12.55
C ALA A 495 -11.05 7.45 12.56
N LEU A 496 -11.31 6.26 12.02
CA LEU A 496 -10.29 5.22 11.85
C LEU A 496 -9.10 5.73 11.03
N CYS A 497 -9.30 6.68 10.11
CA CYS A 497 -8.26 7.23 9.26
C CYS A 497 -7.49 8.41 9.88
N PHE A 498 -7.87 8.90 11.07
CA PHE A 498 -7.26 10.05 11.73
C PHE A 498 -5.85 9.74 12.26
N TRP A 499 -5.71 8.70 13.08
CA TRP A 499 -4.40 8.24 13.56
C TRP A 499 -3.67 7.37 12.53
N THR A 500 -2.34 7.42 12.57
CA THR A 500 -1.46 6.73 11.62
C THR A 500 -0.46 5.83 12.35
N GLU A 501 0.27 4.98 11.62
CA GLU A 501 1.40 4.19 12.16
C GLU A 501 2.63 5.03 12.61
N HIS A 502 2.47 6.36 12.66
CA HIS A 502 3.45 7.27 13.25
C HIS A 502 2.94 7.98 14.52
N THR A 503 1.67 7.79 14.89
CA THR A 503 1.08 8.36 16.12
C THR A 503 1.71 7.77 17.39
N GLU A 504 1.99 6.46 17.45
CA GLU A 504 2.55 5.88 18.68
C GLU A 504 3.98 6.37 18.95
N ARG A 505 4.73 6.65 17.87
CA ARG A 505 6.09 7.17 17.99
C ARG A 505 6.16 8.60 18.52
N ASN A 506 5.22 9.47 18.16
CA ASN A 506 5.30 10.87 18.59
C ASN A 506 4.75 11.09 20.00
N TRP A 507 3.77 10.29 20.45
CA TRP A 507 3.07 10.46 21.73
C TRP A 507 4.01 10.76 22.91
N LEU A 508 4.92 9.84 23.26
CA LEU A 508 5.77 10.00 24.44
C LEU A 508 6.71 11.21 24.35
N VAL A 509 7.22 11.50 23.15
CA VAL A 509 8.11 12.67 22.91
C VAL A 509 7.32 13.98 23.00
N SER A 510 6.08 14.01 22.50
CA SER A 510 5.19 15.17 22.57
C SER A 510 4.77 15.46 24.01
N VAL A 511 4.33 14.44 24.76
CA VAL A 511 3.98 14.58 26.19
C VAL A 511 5.14 15.13 26.99
N LEU A 512 6.34 14.52 26.87
CA LEU A 512 7.55 15.02 27.55
C LEU A 512 7.91 16.45 27.12
N ALA A 513 7.60 16.85 25.89
CA ALA A 513 7.83 18.23 25.45
C ALA A 513 6.85 19.23 26.08
N SER A 514 5.57 18.89 26.18
CA SER A 514 4.56 19.70 26.89
C SER A 514 4.85 19.84 28.38
N LEU A 515 5.45 18.81 28.99
CA LEU A 515 5.92 18.82 30.38
C LEU A 515 7.26 19.57 30.58
N GLY A 516 7.83 20.17 29.53
CA GLY A 516 9.06 20.98 29.62
C GLY A 516 10.37 20.18 29.69
N VAL A 517 10.34 18.86 29.50
CA VAL A 517 11.54 18.01 29.62
C VAL A 517 12.58 18.37 28.55
N PRO A 518 13.86 18.65 28.91
CA PRO A 518 14.92 19.02 27.98
C PRO A 518 15.13 18.04 26.81
N ARG A 519 15.55 18.59 25.66
CA ARG A 519 15.67 17.83 24.40
C ARG A 519 16.67 16.69 24.48
N ASP A 520 17.82 16.91 25.10
CA ASP A 520 18.87 15.92 25.36
C ASP A 520 18.32 14.67 26.06
N LYS A 521 17.47 14.85 27.08
CA LYS A 521 16.76 13.75 27.76
C LYS A 521 15.75 13.06 26.82
N ARG A 522 14.91 13.83 26.12
CA ARG A 522 13.92 13.28 25.15
C ARG A 522 14.59 12.52 24.00
N ASP A 523 15.82 12.88 23.63
CA ASP A 523 16.60 12.23 22.59
C ASP A 523 17.04 10.80 22.97
N TYR A 524 17.04 10.41 24.26
CA TYR A 524 17.17 9.01 24.68
C TYR A 524 15.94 8.17 24.26
N VAL A 525 14.74 8.65 24.55
CA VAL A 525 13.46 7.98 24.24
C VAL A 525 13.31 7.75 22.74
N GLY A 526 13.54 8.81 21.94
CA GLY A 526 13.49 8.71 20.48
C GLY A 526 14.63 7.90 19.85
N ARG A 527 15.63 7.47 20.65
CA ARG A 527 16.93 6.91 20.26
C ARG A 527 17.70 7.79 19.28
N TRP A 528 17.54 9.11 19.42
CA TRP A 528 18.28 10.12 18.66
C TRP A 528 19.67 10.37 19.27
N HIS A 529 19.76 10.40 20.62
CA HIS A 529 21.01 10.62 21.35
C HIS A 529 22.10 9.60 20.97
N ILE A 530 21.72 8.33 20.79
CA ILE A 530 22.64 7.25 20.42
C ILE A 530 23.22 7.46 19.01
N VAL A 531 22.53 8.18 18.13
CA VAL A 531 23.02 8.50 16.77
C VAL A 531 23.94 9.73 16.76
N THR A 532 23.77 10.65 17.71
CA THR A 532 24.45 11.96 17.73
C THR A 532 25.62 12.06 18.72
N ALA A 533 25.52 11.48 19.92
CA ALA A 533 26.58 11.52 20.93
C ALA A 533 27.70 10.52 20.62
N SER A 534 28.93 10.82 21.05
CA SER A 534 30.09 9.91 21.01
C SER A 534 29.97 8.72 21.97
N ASP A 535 29.26 8.92 23.08
CA ASP A 535 29.41 8.09 24.26
C ASP A 535 28.54 6.83 24.23
N GLU A 536 29.16 5.67 24.42
CA GLU A 536 28.55 4.34 24.28
C GLU A 536 27.78 3.86 25.53
N TYR A 537 27.42 4.74 26.46
CA TYR A 537 26.86 4.37 27.78
C TYR A 537 25.40 3.90 27.74
N VAL A 538 25.19 2.72 27.14
CA VAL A 538 23.93 1.97 27.04
C VAL A 538 23.27 1.68 28.41
N ARG A 539 24.06 1.63 29.50
CA ARG A 539 23.54 1.35 30.86
C ARG A 539 22.71 2.50 31.43
N THR A 540 23.19 3.75 31.31
CA THR A 540 22.46 4.95 31.78
C THR A 540 21.15 5.14 31.02
N ALA A 541 21.14 4.81 29.72
CA ALA A 541 19.97 4.93 28.85
C ALA A 541 18.75 4.14 29.38
N ARG A 542 18.95 3.00 30.05
CA ARG A 542 17.85 2.26 30.69
C ARG A 542 17.16 3.11 31.75
N HIS A 543 17.92 3.58 32.74
CA HIS A 543 17.35 4.37 33.83
C HIS A 543 16.68 5.65 33.31
N VAL A 544 17.33 6.38 32.41
CA VAL A 544 16.78 7.60 31.81
C VAL A 544 15.46 7.33 31.09
N VAL A 545 15.37 6.30 30.24
CA VAL A 545 14.13 5.99 29.50
C VAL A 545 13.01 5.55 30.43
N LEU A 546 13.28 4.69 31.43
CA LEU A 546 12.26 4.24 32.39
C LEU A 546 11.73 5.41 33.24
N SER A 547 12.62 6.27 33.76
CA SER A 547 12.22 7.47 34.50
C SER A 547 11.37 8.41 33.66
N LEU A 548 11.72 8.63 32.39
CA LEU A 548 10.96 9.49 31.47
C LEU A 548 9.58 8.92 31.13
N GLN A 549 9.45 7.60 31.02
CA GLN A 549 8.14 6.95 30.84
C GLN A 549 7.24 7.19 32.07
N GLU A 550 7.77 7.00 33.28
CA GLU A 550 7.05 7.25 34.55
C GLU A 550 6.75 8.75 34.78
N GLU A 551 7.63 9.65 34.33
CA GLU A 551 7.43 11.10 34.32
C GLU A 551 6.32 11.53 33.36
N ALA A 552 6.30 11.00 32.14
CA ALA A 552 5.24 11.25 31.17
C ALA A 552 3.87 10.80 31.69
N LEU A 553 3.77 9.59 32.25
CA LEU A 553 2.53 9.10 32.87
C LEU A 553 2.05 10.04 33.99
N ARG A 554 2.92 10.34 34.96
CA ARG A 554 2.58 11.22 36.10
C ARG A 554 2.15 12.60 35.62
N GLY A 555 2.85 13.17 34.65
CA GLY A 555 2.53 14.46 34.06
C GLY A 555 1.17 14.47 33.36
N VAL A 556 0.82 13.43 32.59
CA VAL A 556 -0.51 13.32 31.96
C VAL A 556 -1.62 13.22 33.01
N CYS A 557 -1.43 12.44 34.08
CA CYS A 557 -2.41 12.34 35.16
C CYS A 557 -2.63 13.70 35.87
N LEU A 558 -1.56 14.44 36.15
CA LEU A 558 -1.57 15.69 36.92
C LEU A 558 -1.75 16.98 36.08
N ASP A 559 -1.73 16.91 34.75
CA ASP A 559 -1.78 18.11 33.90
C ASP A 559 -3.16 18.78 33.87
N GLU A 560 -3.33 19.86 34.62
CA GLU A 560 -4.54 20.69 34.56
C GLU A 560 -4.48 21.79 33.47
N ARG A 561 -3.34 21.95 32.79
CA ARG A 561 -3.07 23.13 31.94
C ARG A 561 -3.28 22.89 30.45
N TRP A 562 -2.92 21.71 29.93
CA TRP A 562 -2.89 21.43 28.49
C TRP A 562 -3.89 20.35 28.06
N ASP A 563 -4.69 19.84 29.01
CA ASP A 563 -5.55 18.67 28.91
C ASP A 563 -4.90 17.47 28.18
N LEU A 564 -3.66 17.12 28.55
CA LEU A 564 -2.90 16.01 27.98
C LEU A 564 -3.64 14.64 28.03
N LEU A 565 -4.66 14.53 28.88
CA LEU A 565 -5.59 13.41 28.94
C LEU A 565 -6.34 13.19 27.59
N ASN A 566 -6.76 14.29 26.97
CA ASN A 566 -7.55 14.33 25.74
C ASN A 566 -6.77 14.90 24.54
N GLY A 567 -5.52 15.32 24.75
CA GLY A 567 -4.69 15.97 23.73
C GLY A 567 -4.52 15.18 22.43
N GLY A 568 -4.59 15.88 21.30
CA GLY A 568 -4.62 15.29 19.95
C GLY A 568 -6.02 15.09 19.37
N LEU A 569 -7.08 15.47 20.09
CA LEU A 569 -8.47 15.46 19.62
C LEU A 569 -8.92 16.76 18.95
N GLU A 570 -8.09 17.81 18.97
CA GLU A 570 -8.44 19.18 18.55
C GLU A 570 -8.80 19.24 17.06
N ASP A 571 -8.02 18.56 16.21
CA ASP A 571 -8.22 18.48 14.76
C ASP A 571 -9.31 17.44 14.36
N LEU A 572 -9.80 16.60 15.29
CA LEU A 572 -10.69 15.49 14.96
C LEU A 572 -12.05 15.95 14.42
N PRO A 573 -12.75 16.95 15.01
CA PRO A 573 -14.03 17.41 14.49
C PRO A 573 -13.94 17.90 13.04
N SER A 574 -12.98 18.76 12.75
CA SER A 574 -12.74 19.28 11.39
C SER A 574 -12.34 18.17 10.42
N PHE A 575 -11.51 17.21 10.84
CA PHE A 575 -11.14 16.05 10.02
C PHE A 575 -12.32 15.15 9.63
N LEU A 576 -13.33 15.04 10.51
CA LEU A 576 -14.57 14.29 10.25
C LEU A 576 -15.53 15.08 9.35
N GLN A 577 -15.66 16.40 9.58
CA GLN A 577 -16.43 17.30 8.72
C GLN A 577 -15.86 17.35 7.29
N GLU A 578 -14.52 17.42 7.12
CA GLU A 578 -13.80 17.26 5.84
C GLU A 578 -14.16 15.98 5.07
N ARG A 579 -14.76 14.98 5.74
CA ARG A 579 -15.13 13.66 5.19
C ARG A 579 -16.64 13.45 5.12
N GLY A 580 -17.44 14.50 5.28
CA GLY A 580 -18.90 14.43 5.18
C GLY A 580 -19.60 13.78 6.37
N CYS A 581 -18.94 13.65 7.54
CA CYS A 581 -19.64 13.23 8.75
C CYS A 581 -20.56 14.36 9.25
N GLY A 582 -21.86 14.07 9.38
CA GLY A 582 -22.83 15.00 9.95
C GLY A 582 -22.54 15.35 11.41
N GLU A 583 -22.89 16.58 11.81
CA GLU A 583 -22.46 17.19 13.08
C GLU A 583 -22.76 16.32 14.31
N ARG A 584 -23.94 15.70 14.39
CA ARG A 584 -24.31 14.79 15.49
C ARG A 584 -23.33 13.63 15.65
N LEU A 585 -22.86 13.03 14.55
CA LEU A 585 -21.89 11.93 14.59
C LEU A 585 -20.49 12.43 15.01
N VAL A 586 -20.13 13.65 14.61
CA VAL A 586 -18.89 14.31 15.03
C VAL A 586 -18.90 14.57 16.54
N GLN A 587 -20.01 15.08 17.08
CA GLN A 587 -20.21 15.29 18.51
C GLN A 587 -20.15 13.96 19.29
N ILE A 588 -20.87 12.92 18.84
CA ILE A 588 -20.86 11.58 19.44
C ILE A 588 -19.44 11.00 19.47
N GLN A 589 -18.71 11.03 18.35
CA GLN A 589 -17.34 10.50 18.29
C GLN A 589 -16.39 11.27 19.21
N SER A 590 -16.54 12.59 19.31
CA SER A 590 -15.72 13.42 20.20
C SER A 590 -15.97 13.08 21.67
N GLN A 591 -17.25 12.96 22.07
CA GLN A 591 -17.67 12.57 23.43
C GLN A 591 -17.35 11.10 23.77
N ALA A 592 -17.24 10.21 22.77
CA ALA A 592 -16.80 8.84 22.97
C ALA A 592 -15.33 8.77 23.44
N LEU A 593 -14.48 9.64 22.88
CA LEU A 593 -13.03 9.69 23.10
C LEU A 593 -12.60 10.59 24.27
N GLN A 594 -13.41 11.60 24.64
CA GLN A 594 -13.12 12.46 25.78
C GLN A 594 -13.27 11.73 27.12
N LEU A 595 -12.20 11.74 27.92
CA LEU A 595 -12.22 11.36 29.33
C LEU A 595 -12.50 12.61 30.17
N ARG A 596 -13.37 12.46 31.18
CA ARG A 596 -13.68 13.54 32.14
C ARG A 596 -12.48 13.79 33.04
N SER A 597 -12.16 15.05 33.31
CA SER A 597 -11.07 15.46 34.20
C SER A 597 -11.16 14.83 35.60
N CYS A 598 -12.36 14.64 36.14
CA CYS A 598 -12.56 13.97 37.44
C CYS A 598 -12.07 12.51 37.48
N LEU A 599 -11.85 11.85 36.34
CA LEU A 599 -11.33 10.48 36.27
C LEU A 599 -9.79 10.41 36.35
N ARG A 600 -9.09 11.55 36.39
CA ARG A 600 -7.62 11.62 36.49
C ARG A 600 -7.07 10.93 37.74
N VAL A 601 -7.79 11.02 38.86
CA VAL A 601 -7.42 10.35 40.12
C VAL A 601 -7.55 8.82 40.05
N CYS A 602 -8.30 8.30 39.07
CA CYS A 602 -8.48 6.86 38.84
C CYS A 602 -7.43 6.27 37.88
N LEU A 603 -6.42 7.04 37.46
CA LEU A 603 -5.43 6.61 36.45
C LEU A 603 -4.07 6.26 37.05
N GLY A 604 -3.45 5.21 36.50
CA GLY A 604 -2.09 4.80 36.81
C GLY A 604 -1.86 4.28 38.24
N PRO A 605 -0.59 4.15 38.66
CA PRO A 605 -0.21 3.52 39.93
C PRO A 605 -0.83 4.12 41.19
N GLN A 606 -1.22 5.39 41.17
CA GLN A 606 -1.71 6.11 42.34
C GLN A 606 -3.09 5.64 42.80
N HIS A 607 -3.89 5.02 41.91
CA HIS A 607 -5.19 4.46 42.25
C HIS A 607 -5.12 3.01 42.76
N VAL A 608 -4.05 2.27 42.46
CA VAL A 608 -3.92 0.86 42.85
C VAL A 608 -3.72 0.74 44.37
N ARG A 609 -4.83 0.65 45.10
CA ARG A 609 -4.81 0.23 46.50
C ARG A 609 -4.25 -1.20 46.57
N PRO A 610 -3.33 -1.51 47.51
CA PRO A 610 -2.90 -2.87 47.73
C PRO A 610 -4.06 -3.67 48.33
N ASN A 611 -4.81 -4.39 47.49
CA ASN A 611 -5.66 -5.47 47.98
C ASN A 611 -4.74 -6.57 48.51
N SER A 612 -4.91 -6.87 49.79
CA SER A 612 -4.26 -8.00 50.47
C SER A 612 -4.50 -9.29 49.70
N ALA A 613 -3.46 -10.10 49.59
CA ALA A 613 -3.47 -11.33 48.82
C ALA A 613 -4.64 -12.25 49.22
N SER A 614 -5.45 -12.62 48.23
CA SER A 614 -6.23 -13.86 48.24
C SER A 614 -5.63 -14.75 47.17
N ALA A 615 -4.92 -15.79 47.60
CA ALA A 615 -4.54 -16.88 46.70
C ALA A 615 -5.82 -17.68 46.43
N ALA A 616 -6.28 -17.67 45.19
CA ALA A 616 -7.41 -18.47 44.72
C ALA A 616 -6.93 -19.37 43.57
N GLU A 617 -7.37 -20.62 43.60
CA GLU A 617 -6.78 -21.71 42.83
C GLU A 617 -7.06 -21.64 41.33
N ALA A 618 -6.22 -22.32 40.53
CA ALA A 618 -6.43 -22.45 39.10
C ALA A 618 -7.61 -23.41 38.83
N PRO A 619 -8.65 -23.00 38.07
CA PRO A 619 -9.73 -23.90 37.70
C PRO A 619 -9.32 -24.84 36.57
N GLU A 620 -9.73 -26.10 36.74
CA GLU A 620 -9.43 -27.25 35.89
C GLU A 620 -10.15 -27.17 34.52
N MET A 621 -9.51 -27.68 33.46
CA MET A 621 -10.07 -27.66 32.10
C MET A 621 -11.15 -28.73 31.92
N VAL A 622 -12.38 -28.32 31.61
CA VAL A 622 -13.44 -29.23 31.13
C VAL A 622 -13.61 -29.07 29.61
N ALA A 623 -13.43 -30.16 28.86
CA ALA A 623 -13.65 -30.19 27.42
C ALA A 623 -15.15 -30.34 27.10
N VAL A 624 -15.64 -29.60 26.10
CA VAL A 624 -16.98 -29.81 25.52
C VAL A 624 -16.87 -29.76 24.00
N ASP A 625 -17.19 -30.89 23.38
CA ASP A 625 -17.31 -31.05 21.93
C ASP A 625 -18.79 -30.88 21.52
N ALA A 626 -19.09 -30.03 20.54
CA ALA A 626 -20.36 -30.06 19.80
C ALA A 626 -20.29 -29.22 18.51
N ARG A 627 -20.33 -29.90 17.36
CA ARG A 627 -20.45 -29.31 16.03
C ARG A 627 -21.93 -29.20 15.63
N ALA A 628 -22.35 -28.08 15.04
CA ALA A 628 -23.63 -27.98 14.31
C ALA A 628 -23.46 -27.14 13.02
N PRO A 629 -24.21 -27.43 11.94
CA PRO A 629 -23.90 -26.90 10.60
C PRO A 629 -24.73 -25.67 10.19
N MET A 630 -24.21 -24.89 9.25
CA MET A 630 -24.93 -23.76 8.62
C MET A 630 -25.85 -24.22 7.47
N PRO A 631 -27.00 -23.56 7.25
CA PRO A 631 -27.93 -23.91 6.18
C PRO A 631 -27.49 -23.38 4.81
N ALA A 632 -27.84 -24.13 3.76
CA ALA A 632 -27.62 -23.75 2.36
C ALA A 632 -28.72 -22.82 1.84
N VAL A 633 -28.37 -21.88 0.95
CA VAL A 633 -29.33 -20.99 0.27
C VAL A 633 -29.08 -20.98 -1.26
N LEU A 634 -30.02 -21.62 -1.95
CA LEU A 634 -30.55 -21.34 -3.30
C LEU A 634 -29.58 -21.02 -4.45
N GLN A 635 -29.52 -21.96 -5.40
CA GLN A 635 -29.19 -21.68 -6.81
C GLN A 635 -30.41 -21.08 -7.52
N ALA A 636 -30.20 -20.04 -8.33
CA ALA A 636 -31.10 -19.65 -9.41
C ALA A 636 -30.36 -19.79 -10.75
N ARG A 637 -31.07 -20.24 -11.79
CA ARG A 637 -30.49 -20.52 -13.11
C ARG A 637 -30.04 -19.23 -13.79
N ALA A 638 -28.80 -19.20 -14.28
CA ALA A 638 -28.31 -18.15 -15.16
C ALA A 638 -28.48 -18.59 -16.62
N GLU A 639 -29.02 -17.72 -17.46
CA GLU A 639 -29.08 -17.93 -18.91
C GLU A 639 -27.66 -18.03 -19.50
N GLU A 640 -27.47 -18.96 -20.44
CA GLU A 640 -26.14 -19.39 -20.86
C GLU A 640 -25.44 -18.36 -21.75
N LEU A 641 -24.68 -17.47 -21.09
CA LEU A 641 -23.82 -16.50 -21.74
C LEU A 641 -22.64 -17.19 -22.46
N PRO A 642 -22.30 -16.78 -23.71
CA PRO A 642 -21.26 -17.44 -24.51
C PRO A 642 -19.89 -17.43 -23.79
N PRO A 643 -19.23 -18.60 -23.63
CA PRO A 643 -17.93 -18.71 -22.96
C PRO A 643 -16.76 -18.08 -23.73
N PHE A 644 -16.91 -17.85 -25.04
CA PHE A 644 -15.88 -17.26 -25.90
C PHE A 644 -16.44 -16.07 -26.72
N TYR A 645 -15.53 -15.28 -27.28
CA TYR A 645 -15.86 -14.22 -28.23
C TYR A 645 -14.66 -13.90 -29.11
N ILE A 646 -14.90 -13.39 -30.31
CA ILE A 646 -13.87 -12.93 -31.24
C ILE A 646 -13.91 -11.41 -31.27
N ALA A 647 -12.79 -10.77 -30.94
CA ALA A 647 -12.58 -9.33 -31.03
C ALA A 647 -12.07 -8.96 -32.43
N ILE A 648 -12.72 -8.02 -33.11
CA ILE A 648 -12.24 -7.53 -34.43
C ILE A 648 -11.55 -6.18 -34.23
N VAL A 649 -10.26 -6.09 -34.55
CA VAL A 649 -9.41 -4.97 -34.12
C VAL A 649 -8.61 -4.34 -35.27
N GLY A 650 -8.74 -3.02 -35.41
CA GLY A 650 -7.94 -2.19 -36.31
C GLY A 650 -8.45 -2.13 -37.76
N LYS A 651 -7.87 -1.23 -38.58
CA LYS A 651 -8.27 -1.03 -39.99
C LYS A 651 -8.13 -2.29 -40.87
N GLY A 652 -7.25 -3.22 -40.50
CA GLY A 652 -7.09 -4.52 -41.17
C GLY A 652 -8.03 -5.63 -40.68
N ARG A 653 -9.02 -5.31 -39.83
CA ARG A 653 -10.05 -6.24 -39.28
C ARG A 653 -9.50 -7.55 -38.71
N LEU A 654 -8.38 -7.49 -37.99
CA LEU A 654 -7.78 -8.69 -37.39
C LEU A 654 -8.71 -9.27 -36.31
N ARG A 655 -9.18 -10.50 -36.52
CA ARG A 655 -10.04 -11.27 -35.64
C ARG A 655 -9.19 -12.01 -34.61
N ARG A 656 -9.39 -11.71 -33.33
CA ARG A 656 -8.68 -12.37 -32.23
C ARG A 656 -9.66 -13.11 -31.33
N LEU A 657 -9.43 -14.39 -31.08
CA LEU A 657 -10.24 -15.17 -30.15
C LEU A 657 -9.89 -14.82 -28.69
N HIS A 658 -10.91 -14.74 -27.84
CA HIS A 658 -10.83 -14.49 -26.41
C HIS A 658 -11.82 -15.40 -25.64
N ARG A 659 -11.49 -15.70 -24.38
CA ARG A 659 -12.38 -16.41 -23.43
C ARG A 659 -12.98 -15.40 -22.45
N LYS A 660 -14.28 -15.51 -22.18
CA LYS A 660 -14.98 -14.66 -21.21
C LYS A 660 -14.38 -14.84 -19.81
N GLY A 661 -13.95 -13.72 -19.21
CA GLY A 661 -13.22 -13.71 -17.92
C GLY A 661 -11.78 -14.21 -17.95
N GLY A 662 -11.25 -14.67 -19.09
CA GLY A 662 -9.90 -15.24 -19.20
C GLY A 662 -8.75 -14.22 -19.28
N CYS A 663 -9.04 -12.97 -19.68
CA CYS A 663 -8.06 -11.90 -19.78
C CYS A 663 -8.66 -10.54 -19.38
N GLY A 664 -7.85 -9.47 -19.47
CA GLY A 664 -8.28 -8.11 -19.13
C GLY A 664 -9.15 -7.40 -20.19
N THR A 665 -9.36 -8.01 -21.35
CA THR A 665 -10.29 -7.52 -22.37
C THR A 665 -11.72 -7.88 -21.95
N ALA A 666 -12.60 -6.90 -21.77
CA ALA A 666 -14.03 -7.14 -21.64
C ALA A 666 -14.72 -6.99 -23.01
N THR A 667 -15.80 -7.71 -23.25
CA THR A 667 -16.57 -7.65 -24.50
C THR A 667 -17.07 -6.24 -24.81
N ARG A 668 -17.54 -5.52 -23.78
CA ARG A 668 -17.99 -4.12 -23.86
C ARG A 668 -16.91 -3.11 -24.26
N ASP A 669 -15.62 -3.45 -24.14
CA ASP A 669 -14.52 -2.54 -24.47
C ASP A 669 -14.10 -2.68 -25.96
N LEU A 670 -14.87 -3.45 -26.75
CA LEU A 670 -14.58 -3.76 -28.15
C LEU A 670 -15.61 -3.12 -29.07
N ARG A 671 -15.11 -2.42 -30.09
CA ARG A 671 -15.93 -1.73 -31.10
C ARG A 671 -16.70 -2.68 -32.02
N GLU A 672 -16.21 -3.91 -32.16
CA GLU A 672 -16.86 -4.99 -32.92
C GLU A 672 -16.42 -6.34 -32.31
N MET A 673 -17.39 -7.21 -32.03
CA MET A 673 -17.13 -8.58 -31.57
C MET A 673 -18.16 -9.57 -32.10
N LEU A 674 -17.77 -10.84 -32.20
CA LEU A 674 -18.68 -11.96 -32.46
C LEU A 674 -18.74 -12.86 -31.22
N PRO A 675 -19.93 -13.15 -30.66
CA PRO A 675 -20.08 -14.14 -29.60
C PRO A 675 -19.78 -15.54 -30.13
N VAL A 676 -19.14 -16.37 -29.32
CA VAL A 676 -18.77 -17.74 -29.69
C VAL A 676 -19.17 -18.68 -28.56
N PHE A 677 -20.14 -19.54 -28.85
CA PHE A 677 -20.62 -20.56 -27.91
C PHE A 677 -19.74 -21.80 -27.96
N GLU A 678 -19.44 -22.29 -29.16
CA GLU A 678 -18.58 -23.45 -29.42
C GLU A 678 -17.40 -23.05 -30.31
N LEU A 679 -16.21 -23.59 -30.04
CA LEU A 679 -14.96 -23.17 -30.71
C LEU A 679 -14.80 -23.71 -32.15
N GLN A 680 -15.64 -24.66 -32.57
CA GLN A 680 -15.55 -25.32 -33.88
C GLN A 680 -15.90 -24.37 -35.04
N ASP A 681 -16.88 -23.48 -34.85
CA ASP A 681 -17.36 -22.52 -35.86
C ASP A 681 -16.68 -21.14 -35.75
N ALA A 682 -15.68 -21.02 -34.87
CA ALA A 682 -15.04 -19.76 -34.52
C ALA A 682 -13.96 -19.36 -35.53
N VAL A 683 -14.26 -18.44 -36.45
CA VAL A 683 -13.29 -17.99 -37.47
C VAL A 683 -12.44 -16.79 -36.98
N TYR A 684 -11.20 -17.06 -36.55
CA TYR A 684 -10.26 -16.05 -36.04
C TYR A 684 -8.85 -16.19 -36.62
N ASP A 685 -8.08 -15.10 -36.60
CA ASP A 685 -6.73 -15.01 -37.17
C ASP A 685 -5.63 -15.19 -36.10
N SER A 686 -5.96 -15.05 -34.80
CA SER A 686 -5.04 -15.35 -33.69
C SER A 686 -5.77 -15.61 -32.36
N ALA A 687 -5.21 -16.45 -31.48
CA ALA A 687 -5.71 -16.63 -30.11
C ALA A 687 -5.07 -15.65 -29.11
N CYS A 688 -5.83 -15.18 -28.12
CA CYS A 688 -5.32 -14.28 -27.08
C CYS A 688 -4.34 -15.00 -26.13
N LYS A 689 -3.05 -14.63 -26.17
CA LYS A 689 -1.94 -15.15 -25.32
C LYS A 689 -2.10 -14.94 -23.79
N HIS A 690 -3.18 -14.31 -23.35
CA HIS A 690 -3.57 -14.24 -21.93
C HIS A 690 -4.68 -15.23 -21.56
N CYS A 691 -5.52 -15.61 -22.52
CA CYS A 691 -6.55 -16.63 -22.36
C CYS A 691 -5.96 -18.05 -22.54
N TRP A 692 -5.01 -18.23 -23.46
CA TRP A 692 -4.29 -19.48 -23.74
C TRP A 692 -2.78 -19.30 -23.49
N ARG A 693 -2.11 -20.31 -22.93
CA ARG A 693 -0.64 -20.28 -22.73
C ARG A 693 0.06 -20.25 -24.09
N ASN A 694 1.15 -19.47 -24.18
CA ASN A 694 1.98 -19.23 -25.38
C ASN A 694 1.28 -18.71 -26.67
N GLY A 695 -0.06 -18.75 -26.74
CA GLY A 695 -0.82 -18.60 -27.96
C GLY A 695 -1.15 -19.92 -28.65
N GLU A 696 -1.01 -21.06 -27.94
CA GLU A 696 -1.38 -22.40 -28.43
C GLU A 696 -2.83 -22.41 -28.92
N ASN A 697 -3.00 -22.96 -30.11
CA ASN A 697 -4.22 -22.94 -30.88
C ASN A 697 -5.14 -24.06 -30.35
N PRO A 698 -6.40 -23.79 -29.94
CA PRO A 698 -7.23 -24.74 -29.18
C PRO A 698 -7.83 -25.91 -29.99
N GLY A 699 -7.02 -26.61 -30.79
CA GLY A 699 -7.38 -27.87 -31.43
C GLY A 699 -6.23 -28.47 -32.26
N GLU A 700 -4.98 -28.21 -31.90
CA GLU A 700 -3.81 -28.91 -32.43
C GLU A 700 -3.51 -30.22 -31.64
N ASP A 701 -4.11 -30.40 -30.46
CA ASP A 701 -3.97 -31.59 -29.60
C ASP A 701 -5.23 -32.49 -29.64
N ALA A 702 -5.35 -33.33 -30.68
CA ALA A 702 -6.28 -34.48 -30.70
C ALA A 702 -5.89 -35.47 -31.83
N GLY A 703 -4.77 -36.18 -31.63
CA GLY A 703 -4.36 -37.33 -32.44
C GLY A 703 -4.05 -38.52 -31.53
N ASP A 704 -5.05 -39.39 -31.39
CA ASP A 704 -5.05 -40.76 -30.85
C ASP A 704 -4.14 -41.15 -29.68
N GLY A 705 -4.82 -41.50 -28.57
CA GLY A 705 -4.34 -42.48 -27.61
C GLY A 705 -5.35 -43.61 -27.47
N ALA A 706 -5.11 -44.74 -28.13
CA ALA A 706 -5.81 -46.01 -27.89
C ALA A 706 -4.84 -47.18 -28.14
N ALA A 707 -4.85 -48.19 -27.25
CA ALA A 707 -3.83 -49.23 -27.20
C ALA A 707 -4.22 -50.52 -27.95
N SER A 708 -3.23 -51.26 -28.44
CA SER A 708 -3.30 -52.73 -28.48
C SER A 708 -1.91 -53.39 -28.57
N SER A 709 -1.87 -54.55 -27.92
CA SER A 709 -0.85 -55.60 -27.76
C SER A 709 0.12 -55.95 -28.92
N ASP A 710 1.31 -56.38 -28.50
CA ASP A 710 2.13 -57.50 -28.99
C ASP A 710 2.46 -57.65 -30.49
N SER A 711 3.76 -57.64 -30.81
CA SER A 711 4.48 -58.89 -31.18
C SER A 711 5.99 -58.68 -31.34
N HIS A 712 6.75 -59.77 -31.16
CA HIS A 712 8.19 -59.82 -31.40
C HIS A 712 8.55 -59.66 -32.88
N GLY A 713 9.70 -59.03 -33.16
CA GLY A 713 10.35 -59.03 -34.46
C GLY A 713 11.77 -58.49 -34.35
N SER A 714 12.77 -59.37 -34.40
CA SER A 714 14.18 -58.99 -34.49
C SER A 714 14.50 -58.38 -35.85
N ASP A 715 15.49 -57.49 -35.92
CA ASP A 715 16.74 -57.86 -36.60
C ASP A 715 17.88 -56.83 -36.42
N SER A 716 19.07 -57.32 -36.75
CA SER A 716 20.39 -56.79 -36.38
C SER A 716 21.06 -55.95 -37.47
N SER A 717 21.75 -54.86 -37.07
CA SER A 717 23.00 -54.33 -37.67
C SER A 717 23.38 -53.01 -36.95
N SER A 718 24.53 -52.77 -36.29
CA SER A 718 25.96 -52.98 -36.63
C SER A 718 26.32 -52.36 -38.00
N CYS A 719 27.25 -51.42 -38.20
CA CYS A 719 28.30 -50.76 -37.40
C CYS A 719 28.34 -49.27 -37.87
N GLY A 720 29.21 -48.36 -37.45
CA GLY A 720 30.47 -48.43 -36.71
C GLY A 720 31.11 -47.02 -36.67
N SER A 721 32.17 -46.86 -35.87
CA SER A 721 32.82 -45.56 -35.65
C SER A 721 34.16 -45.43 -36.38
N SER A 722 34.39 -44.27 -37.00
CA SER A 722 35.70 -43.68 -37.35
C SER A 722 35.42 -42.20 -37.71
N SER A 723 36.10 -41.19 -37.16
CA SER A 723 37.53 -40.85 -37.39
C SER A 723 37.77 -40.58 -38.89
N SER A 724 38.33 -39.45 -39.34
CA SER A 724 39.22 -38.46 -38.70
C SER A 724 39.37 -37.18 -39.57
N GLU A 725 40.19 -36.21 -39.14
CA GLU A 725 40.75 -35.07 -39.92
C GLU A 725 39.72 -34.00 -40.39
N ALA A 726 39.80 -32.71 -40.03
CA ALA A 726 40.95 -31.83 -39.81
C ALA A 726 40.61 -30.64 -38.89
#